data_AF-A0A2A6CS12-F1
#
_entry.id   AF-A0A2A6CS12-F1
#
_cell.length_a   1.000
_cell.length_b   1.000
_cell.length_c   1.000
_cell.angle_alpha   90.00
_cell.angle_beta   90.00
_cell.angle_gamma   90.00
#
_symmetry.space_group_name_H-M   'P 1'
#
loop_
_entity.id
_entity.type
_entity.pdbx_description
1 polymer ?
#
loop_
_entity_poly.entity_id
_entity_poly.type
_entity_poly.pdbx_seq_one_letter_code
_entity_poly.pdbx_strand_id
1 'polypeptide(L)'
;MLNLFIETLVVLRNQLISLFFKLRYAFIFCIGHLGLLNSARIPLLWVQQFSEDWEDHRWLLLIFSYIRFEAFAFYPWIILAVTIERFVATEYWSWYEKQDRNTVFVIFIILFIFEAVAIILAYLVLYQDMFASETVVKILRTCSIMVAVSLILGGFVGYFSLLYYNHRELRKLQRRADPDFDRYSLARTYQLRENVVIMKMLLKLILPAFVFASPVFIFRAGTYFLMNDRRFEFFCNIITAVTDLWVALTGLNIQLIFPFVDYRFRKTANEIRIFRFVRKHLTGNKVNFTIDEIRSLMDRKKNIRNMSVIAHVDHGKSTLTDSLVAKAGIIAGAKAGETRYTDTRKDEQDRGITIKSTAITMFFELEMKDIDFIKGENQVEIDDIDGLKEKFNGFLINLIDSPGHVDFSSEVTAALRVTDGALVVVDCISGVCVQTETVLRQAIAERIKPILFMNKMDRALLELQLGQEELFQTFQRIIENINVIIATYGDDEGPMGVISVDPSIGNVGFGSGLHGWAFTLKQFAEMYADKFGVKVEKLMKNLWGERFYDSKTKKWMNTPNDDTKRGFNQFVLDPIFKVFDAIMNVKKEEVSALINRLGIKLSHEEKEWEGKQLMKVFMRKWLPAGDTLLQMICIHLPSPVTAQKYRMEMLYEGPHDDEAAVAIKNCDPNGPLMMYISKMVPTLDKGRFYSFGRVFSGKVATGMKARIQGPNYVPGKKDDLNEKTIQRTVLMMGSQVMGIDEIPSGNIAGLVGVDQYLIKGGTITTFKDAHNMRVMKFSVSPVVRVAVEPKNPSDLPKLVEGLKRLAKSDPMVQCIFEESGEHIVAGAGELHLEICLKDLEEDHAGIPIKKSDPVVSYRETVSAPSNQICLSKSPNNHNRLYVSARPMPDGLAEAIDEGEIDPKGDFKDRARILAEKFEYDVTEARKIWSFGPHGNGPNLLIDVTKGEQYINEIKDSVVSGFQWATKEGVLCEETMRGIRFNLDGVKLHADAIHRGAGQILPTARRVVYASVLTAQPRLLEPIYLVEIQCPEQAIGGIYGVLNRRRGHVFEETQVAGTPMFVVKAYLPVNESFGFTADLRSNTSGQAFPQCFFDHWQILPGDPMENGTKPFQVVADIRKRKGLKESIPDLQNYLDKL
;
A
#
# COMPACT_ATOMS: atom_id res chain seq x y z
N MET A 1 -87.78 -18.02 -18.54
CA MET A 1 -86.86 -17.07 -17.91
C MET A 1 -85.41 -17.55 -17.96
N LEU A 2 -85.07 -18.73 -17.40
CA LEU A 2 -83.69 -19.25 -17.45
C LEU A 2 -83.19 -19.54 -18.89
N ASN A 3 -84.02 -20.14 -19.74
CA ASN A 3 -83.66 -20.38 -21.14
C ASN A 3 -83.55 -19.09 -21.97
N LEU A 4 -84.40 -18.09 -21.67
CA LEU A 4 -84.32 -16.76 -22.29
C LEU A 4 -83.02 -16.05 -21.85
N PHE A 5 -82.61 -16.21 -20.58
CA PHE A 5 -81.36 -15.68 -20.04
C PHE A 5 -80.13 -16.36 -20.66
N ILE A 6 -80.21 -17.67 -20.92
CA ILE A 6 -79.16 -18.44 -21.57
C ILE A 6 -79.05 -18.07 -23.06
N GLU A 7 -80.17 -17.93 -23.79
CA GLU A 7 -80.15 -17.47 -25.19
C GLU A 7 -79.62 -16.04 -25.31
N THR A 8 -80.00 -15.14 -24.39
CA THR A 8 -79.47 -13.78 -24.34
C THR A 8 -77.96 -13.77 -24.07
N LEU A 9 -77.46 -14.65 -23.18
CA LEU A 9 -76.03 -14.81 -22.91
C LEU A 9 -75.25 -15.42 -24.08
N VAL A 10 -75.85 -16.32 -24.86
CA VAL A 10 -75.24 -16.90 -26.06
C VAL A 10 -75.15 -15.86 -27.19
N VAL A 11 -76.18 -15.02 -27.34
CA VAL A 11 -76.16 -13.89 -28.29
C VAL A 11 -75.13 -12.83 -27.86
N LEU A 12 -75.06 -12.49 -26.56
CA LEU A 12 -74.03 -11.59 -26.02
C LEU A 12 -72.62 -12.15 -26.23
N ARG A 13 -72.42 -13.45 -25.97
CA ARG A 13 -71.15 -14.15 -26.18
C ARG A 13 -70.73 -14.08 -27.65
N ASN A 14 -71.63 -14.32 -28.59
CA ASN A 14 -71.31 -14.28 -30.02
C ASN A 14 -71.04 -12.86 -30.52
N GLN A 15 -71.73 -11.84 -29.98
CA GLN A 15 -71.45 -10.44 -30.27
C GLN A 15 -70.11 -9.97 -29.66
N LEU A 16 -69.78 -10.40 -28.44
CA LEU A 16 -68.51 -10.12 -27.79
C LEU A 16 -67.33 -10.79 -28.50
N ILE A 17 -67.49 -12.03 -28.98
CA ILE A 17 -66.45 -12.73 -29.77
C ILE A 17 -66.22 -12.02 -31.11
N SER A 18 -67.28 -11.55 -31.77
CA SER A 18 -67.18 -10.74 -33.00
C SER A 18 -66.49 -9.40 -32.77
N LEU A 19 -66.81 -8.71 -31.66
CA LEU A 19 -66.16 -7.47 -31.24
C LEU A 19 -64.66 -7.70 -30.93
N PHE A 20 -64.34 -8.82 -30.28
CA PHE A 20 -62.96 -9.22 -29.97
C PHE A 20 -62.15 -9.59 -31.21
N PHE A 21 -62.75 -10.24 -32.21
CA PHE A 21 -62.07 -10.50 -33.49
C PHE A 21 -61.79 -9.22 -34.27
N LYS A 22 -62.70 -8.23 -34.22
CA LYS A 22 -62.49 -6.90 -34.79
C LYS A 22 -61.39 -6.13 -34.05
N LEU A 23 -61.35 -6.21 -32.72
CA LEU A 23 -60.29 -5.64 -31.89
C LEU A 23 -58.93 -6.32 -32.13
N ARG A 24 -58.91 -7.64 -32.40
CA ARG A 24 -57.70 -8.39 -32.75
C ARG A 24 -57.13 -8.00 -34.13
N TYR A 25 -58.00 -7.70 -35.09
CA TYR A 25 -57.56 -7.15 -36.38
C TYR A 25 -57.05 -5.71 -36.25
N ALA A 26 -57.71 -4.88 -35.43
CA ALA A 26 -57.21 -3.55 -35.07
C ALA A 26 -55.85 -3.62 -34.34
N PHE A 27 -55.66 -4.64 -33.49
CA PHE A 27 -54.41 -4.91 -32.78
C PHE A 27 -53.24 -5.29 -33.72
N ILE A 28 -53.48 -6.12 -34.74
CA ILE A 28 -52.47 -6.45 -35.76
C ILE A 28 -52.16 -5.24 -36.65
N PHE A 29 -53.19 -4.45 -36.99
CA PHE A 29 -53.04 -3.21 -37.76
C PHE A 29 -52.21 -2.15 -37.01
N CYS A 30 -52.42 -2.01 -35.69
CA CYS A 30 -51.64 -1.11 -34.84
C CYS A 30 -50.19 -1.57 -34.62
N ILE A 31 -49.93 -2.88 -34.51
CA ILE A 31 -48.56 -3.42 -34.39
C ILE A 31 -47.77 -3.22 -35.69
N GLY A 32 -48.41 -3.33 -36.85
CA GLY A 32 -47.80 -3.05 -38.15
C GLY A 32 -47.35 -1.59 -38.33
N HIS A 33 -48.07 -0.62 -37.76
CA HIS A 33 -47.67 0.79 -37.79
C HIS A 33 -46.74 1.22 -36.64
N LEU A 34 -46.77 0.56 -35.47
CA LEU A 34 -45.80 0.85 -34.40
C LEU A 34 -44.40 0.27 -34.65
N GLY A 35 -44.26 -0.74 -35.52
CA GLY A 35 -42.95 -1.22 -35.97
C GLY A 35 -42.10 -0.15 -36.69
N LEU A 36 -42.75 0.84 -37.32
CA LEU A 36 -42.07 1.97 -37.98
C LEU A 36 -41.53 3.03 -36.99
N LEU A 37 -42.06 3.08 -35.76
CA LEU A 37 -41.68 4.07 -34.73
C LEU A 37 -40.47 3.65 -33.88
N ASN A 38 -39.95 2.42 -34.04
CA ASN A 38 -38.76 1.94 -33.32
C ASN A 38 -37.43 2.29 -34.02
N SER A 39 -37.46 3.03 -35.13
CA SER A 39 -36.24 3.60 -35.74
C SER A 39 -35.99 5.00 -35.17
N ALA A 40 -34.96 5.13 -34.33
CA ALA A 40 -34.61 6.36 -33.61
C ALA A 40 -34.09 7.52 -34.49
N ARG A 41 -34.44 7.62 -35.78
CA ARG A 41 -33.93 8.65 -36.70
C ARG A 41 -34.95 9.64 -37.25
N ILE A 42 -36.26 9.38 -37.16
CA ILE A 42 -37.26 10.21 -37.85
C ILE A 42 -37.68 11.47 -37.03
N PRO A 43 -37.84 11.43 -35.69
CA PRO A 43 -38.25 12.65 -34.95
C PRO A 43 -37.16 13.72 -34.87
N LEU A 44 -35.88 13.32 -34.85
CA LEU A 44 -34.75 14.26 -34.79
C LEU A 44 -34.56 15.02 -36.11
N LEU A 45 -34.85 14.38 -37.25
CA LEU A 45 -34.80 15.02 -38.57
C LEU A 45 -35.94 16.02 -38.78
N TRP A 46 -37.09 15.82 -38.14
CA TRP A 46 -38.23 16.75 -38.23
C TRP A 46 -38.06 17.99 -37.35
N VAL A 47 -37.39 17.85 -36.20
CA VAL A 47 -37.10 18.96 -35.27
C VAL A 47 -35.88 19.79 -35.72
N GLN A 48 -34.97 19.24 -36.52
CA GLN A 48 -33.84 19.99 -37.09
C GLN A 48 -34.23 20.89 -38.28
N GLN A 49 -35.46 20.83 -38.78
CA GLN A 49 -35.87 21.54 -40.00
C GLN A 49 -36.66 22.84 -39.78
N PHE A 50 -36.93 23.23 -38.53
CA PHE A 50 -37.58 24.52 -38.21
C PHE A 50 -36.76 25.28 -37.15
N SER A 51 -36.42 26.52 -37.49
CA SER A 51 -35.55 27.44 -36.77
C SER A 51 -36.16 28.02 -35.49
N GLU A 52 -35.27 28.31 -34.53
CA GLU A 52 -35.30 29.42 -33.56
C GLU A 52 -36.62 29.66 -32.79
N ASP A 53 -36.91 28.80 -31.80
CA ASP A 53 -37.32 29.20 -30.43
C ASP A 53 -37.73 27.97 -29.60
N TRP A 54 -36.97 27.69 -28.53
CA TRP A 54 -36.97 26.42 -27.80
C TRP A 54 -37.91 26.33 -26.57
N GLU A 55 -38.69 27.38 -26.26
CA GLU A 55 -39.47 27.41 -25.00
C GLU A 55 -40.91 26.86 -25.10
N ASP A 56 -41.58 26.90 -26.25
CA ASP A 56 -43.02 26.62 -26.33
C ASP A 56 -43.43 25.15 -26.58
N HIS A 57 -42.49 24.24 -26.83
CA HIS A 57 -42.82 22.86 -27.25
C HIS A 57 -42.84 21.81 -26.11
N ARG A 58 -42.70 22.22 -24.84
CA ARG A 58 -42.72 21.30 -23.69
C ARG A 58 -44.03 20.53 -23.54
N TRP A 59 -45.16 21.14 -23.93
CA TRP A 59 -46.49 20.54 -23.80
C TRP A 59 -46.73 19.38 -24.75
N LEU A 60 -46.19 19.42 -25.98
CA LEU A 60 -46.33 18.34 -26.96
C LEU A 60 -45.55 17.09 -26.53
N LEU A 61 -44.34 17.26 -26.00
CA LEU A 61 -43.55 16.15 -25.42
C LEU A 61 -44.23 15.58 -24.16
N LEU A 62 -44.88 16.41 -23.35
CA LEU A 62 -45.69 16.00 -22.21
C LEU A 62 -46.91 15.16 -22.64
N ILE A 63 -47.65 15.61 -23.65
CA ILE A 63 -48.81 14.88 -24.20
C ILE A 63 -48.37 13.54 -24.82
N PHE A 64 -47.29 13.51 -25.61
CA PHE A 64 -46.76 12.26 -26.15
C PHE A 64 -46.24 11.30 -25.06
N SER A 65 -45.68 11.83 -23.98
CA SER A 65 -45.26 11.02 -22.82
C SER A 65 -46.45 10.49 -22.01
N TYR A 66 -47.54 11.27 -21.94
CA TYR A 66 -48.79 10.91 -21.26
C TYR A 66 -49.55 9.82 -22.02
N ILE A 67 -49.64 9.93 -23.36
CA ILE A 67 -50.24 8.91 -24.22
C ILE A 67 -49.42 7.60 -24.20
N ARG A 68 -48.08 7.68 -24.15
CA ARG A 68 -47.21 6.51 -23.94
C ARG A 68 -47.43 5.84 -22.58
N PHE A 69 -47.75 6.62 -21.54
CA PHE A 69 -47.96 6.14 -20.17
C PHE A 69 -49.32 5.45 -20.01
N GLU A 70 -50.41 6.02 -20.55
CA GLU A 70 -51.74 5.41 -20.51
C GLU A 70 -51.78 4.06 -21.25
N ALA A 71 -51.10 3.96 -22.40
CA ALA A 71 -50.99 2.70 -23.14
C ALA A 71 -50.22 1.60 -22.37
N PHE A 72 -49.27 2.00 -21.51
CA PHE A 72 -48.49 1.08 -20.68
C PHE A 72 -49.21 0.67 -19.38
N ALA A 73 -50.07 1.54 -18.83
CA ALA A 73 -50.84 1.28 -17.61
C ALA A 73 -51.99 0.26 -17.82
N PHE A 74 -52.54 0.18 -19.04
CA PHE A 74 -53.59 -0.80 -19.39
C PHE A 74 -53.07 -2.23 -19.62
N TYR A 75 -51.79 -2.38 -19.95
CA TYR A 75 -51.18 -3.67 -20.32
C TYR A 75 -51.23 -4.74 -19.19
N PRO A 76 -50.92 -4.42 -17.92
CA PRO A 76 -51.01 -5.36 -16.81
C PRO A 76 -52.45 -5.81 -16.50
N TRP A 77 -53.44 -4.92 -16.67
CA TRP A 77 -54.86 -5.22 -16.42
C TRP A 77 -55.46 -6.15 -17.47
N ILE A 78 -55.08 -5.98 -18.74
CA ILE A 78 -55.50 -6.87 -19.83
C ILE A 78 -54.88 -8.27 -19.66
N ILE A 79 -53.62 -8.36 -19.23
CA ILE A 79 -52.94 -9.64 -18.95
C ILE A 79 -53.53 -10.31 -17.70
N LEU A 80 -53.84 -9.54 -16.65
CA LEU A 80 -54.52 -10.05 -15.46
C LEU A 80 -55.91 -10.60 -15.80
N ALA A 81 -56.68 -9.90 -16.65
CA ALA A 81 -57.97 -10.37 -17.14
C ALA A 81 -57.86 -11.69 -17.92
N VAL A 82 -56.88 -11.82 -18.83
CA VAL A 82 -56.61 -13.07 -19.58
C VAL A 82 -56.13 -14.21 -18.67
N THR A 83 -55.39 -13.88 -17.60
CA THR A 83 -54.89 -14.85 -16.62
C THR A 83 -56.00 -15.33 -15.69
N ILE A 84 -56.92 -14.43 -15.29
CA ILE A 84 -58.13 -14.76 -14.53
C ILE A 84 -59.08 -15.59 -15.40
N GLU A 85 -59.27 -15.26 -16.68
CA GLU A 85 -60.09 -16.05 -17.61
C GLU A 85 -59.56 -17.50 -17.73
N ARG A 86 -58.24 -17.68 -17.84
CA ARG A 86 -57.60 -19.01 -17.88
C ARG A 86 -57.65 -19.73 -16.54
N PHE A 87 -57.50 -19.01 -15.41
CA PHE A 87 -57.65 -19.60 -14.07
C PHE A 87 -59.09 -20.06 -13.82
N VAL A 88 -60.08 -19.25 -14.19
CA VAL A 88 -61.51 -19.62 -14.14
C VAL A 88 -61.77 -20.82 -15.04
N ALA A 89 -61.20 -20.89 -16.26
CA ALA A 89 -61.33 -22.08 -17.11
C ALA A 89 -60.68 -23.35 -16.51
N THR A 90 -59.64 -23.19 -15.68
CA THR A 90 -58.95 -24.30 -15.00
C THR A 90 -59.70 -24.77 -13.75
N GLU A 91 -60.29 -23.84 -12.99
CA GLU A 91 -61.09 -24.13 -11.80
C GLU A 91 -62.51 -24.59 -12.16
N TYR A 92 -63.16 -24.10 -13.22
CA TYR A 92 -64.52 -24.53 -13.62
C TYR A 92 -64.62 -26.05 -13.87
N TRP A 93 -63.51 -26.69 -14.24
CA TRP A 93 -63.40 -28.15 -14.38
C TRP A 93 -63.09 -28.90 -13.08
N SER A 94 -62.49 -28.24 -12.07
CA SER A 94 -62.29 -28.79 -10.72
C SER A 94 -63.45 -28.47 -9.77
N TRP A 95 -64.28 -27.50 -10.13
CA TRP A 95 -65.40 -26.94 -9.35
C TRP A 95 -66.66 -27.81 -9.37
N TYR A 96 -66.70 -28.84 -10.22
CA TYR A 96 -67.81 -29.80 -10.26
C TYR A 96 -67.88 -30.69 -9.00
N GLU A 97 -66.84 -30.71 -8.15
CA GLU A 97 -66.73 -31.74 -7.10
C GLU A 97 -66.75 -31.28 -5.63
N LYS A 98 -66.64 -29.99 -5.28
CA LYS A 98 -66.63 -29.59 -3.84
C LYS A 98 -67.45 -28.34 -3.51
N GLN A 99 -68.53 -28.58 -2.76
CA GLN A 99 -69.44 -27.59 -2.18
C GLN A 99 -68.80 -26.80 -1.03
N ASP A 100 -68.30 -25.59 -1.29
CA ASP A 100 -68.24 -24.57 -0.23
C ASP A 100 -68.47 -23.18 -0.82
N ARG A 101 -69.71 -22.66 -0.66
CA ARG A 101 -70.24 -21.51 -1.42
C ARG A 101 -69.93 -20.14 -0.80
N ASN A 102 -69.57 -20.06 0.48
CA ASN A 102 -69.65 -18.78 1.20
C ASN A 102 -68.36 -17.95 1.17
N THR A 103 -67.19 -18.58 1.21
CA THR A 103 -65.91 -17.85 1.32
C THR A 103 -65.52 -17.15 0.02
N VAL A 104 -65.79 -17.78 -1.12
CA VAL A 104 -65.47 -17.22 -2.45
C VAL A 104 -66.41 -16.06 -2.80
N PHE A 105 -67.69 -16.17 -2.41
CA PHE A 105 -68.69 -15.12 -2.65
C PHE A 105 -68.37 -13.83 -1.88
N VAL A 106 -67.86 -13.95 -0.65
CA VAL A 106 -67.42 -12.80 0.17
C VAL A 106 -66.19 -12.12 -0.45
N ILE A 107 -65.21 -12.89 -0.93
CA ILE A 107 -64.02 -12.34 -1.62
C ILE A 107 -64.44 -11.64 -2.92
N PHE A 108 -65.41 -12.20 -3.65
CA PHE A 108 -65.94 -11.61 -4.88
C PHE A 108 -66.63 -10.27 -4.64
N ILE A 109 -67.44 -10.16 -3.56
CA ILE A 109 -68.08 -8.90 -3.16
C ILE A 109 -67.05 -7.85 -2.74
N ILE A 110 -66.02 -8.25 -1.97
CA ILE A 110 -64.98 -7.32 -1.52
C ILE A 110 -64.20 -6.77 -2.73
N LEU A 111 -63.84 -7.62 -3.69
CA LEU A 111 -63.14 -7.18 -4.91
C LEU A 111 -64.01 -6.25 -5.77
N PHE A 112 -65.31 -6.55 -5.90
CA PHE A 112 -66.25 -5.73 -6.66
C PHE A 112 -66.51 -4.36 -6.00
N ILE A 113 -66.55 -4.29 -4.67
CA ILE A 113 -66.65 -3.02 -3.92
C ILE A 113 -65.38 -2.18 -4.12
N PHE A 114 -64.20 -2.79 -4.10
CA PHE A 114 -62.94 -2.09 -4.37
C PHE A 114 -62.87 -1.56 -5.81
N GLU A 115 -63.40 -2.31 -6.78
CA GLU A 115 -63.46 -1.92 -8.19
C GLU A 115 -64.44 -0.75 -8.40
N ALA A 116 -65.61 -0.77 -7.76
CA ALA A 116 -66.58 0.32 -7.80
C ALA A 116 -66.04 1.62 -7.17
N VAL A 117 -65.35 1.52 -6.03
CA VAL A 117 -64.72 2.68 -5.36
C VAL A 117 -63.60 3.27 -6.20
N ALA A 118 -62.79 2.44 -6.87
CA ALA A 118 -61.74 2.89 -7.77
C ALA A 118 -62.27 3.66 -8.98
N ILE A 119 -63.37 3.19 -9.58
CA ILE A 119 -64.02 3.85 -10.73
C ILE A 119 -64.63 5.20 -10.31
N ILE A 120 -65.28 5.28 -9.14
CA ILE A 120 -65.86 6.53 -8.62
C ILE A 120 -64.77 7.57 -8.34
N LEU A 121 -63.63 7.15 -7.77
CA LEU A 121 -62.50 8.03 -7.52
C LEU A 121 -61.78 8.47 -8.81
N ALA A 122 -61.67 7.58 -9.80
CA ALA A 122 -61.16 7.94 -11.13
C ALA A 122 -62.07 8.94 -11.84
N TYR A 123 -63.39 8.80 -11.67
CA TYR A 123 -64.39 9.74 -12.20
C TYR A 123 -64.29 11.13 -11.54
N LEU A 124 -64.06 11.18 -10.22
CA LEU A 124 -63.82 12.44 -9.50
C LEU A 124 -62.49 13.12 -9.87
N VAL A 125 -61.48 12.34 -10.26
CA VAL A 125 -60.18 12.83 -10.75
C VAL A 125 -60.27 13.39 -12.17
N LEU A 126 -61.16 12.87 -13.02
CA LEU A 126 -61.38 13.36 -14.38
C LEU A 126 -62.13 14.71 -14.42
N TYR A 127 -62.86 15.08 -13.37
CA TYR A 127 -63.58 16.36 -13.24
C TYR A 127 -62.84 17.38 -12.34
N GLN A 128 -61.51 17.41 -12.41
CA GLN A 128 -60.66 18.29 -11.58
C GLN A 128 -60.88 19.80 -11.82
N ASP A 129 -61.39 20.20 -12.98
CA ASP A 129 -61.59 21.61 -13.34
C ASP A 129 -62.81 22.27 -12.64
N MET A 130 -63.60 21.51 -11.88
CA MET A 130 -64.80 22.02 -11.19
C MET A 130 -64.55 22.54 -9.76
N PHE A 131 -63.36 22.38 -9.19
CA PHE A 131 -63.10 22.71 -7.78
C PHE A 131 -62.12 23.89 -7.64
N ALA A 132 -62.62 25.04 -7.20
CA ALA A 132 -61.87 26.30 -7.10
C ALA A 132 -60.82 26.38 -5.96
N SER A 133 -60.70 25.35 -5.11
CA SER A 133 -59.80 25.36 -3.93
C SER A 133 -58.61 24.43 -4.12
N GLU A 134 -57.41 25.02 -4.14
CA GLU A 134 -56.11 24.34 -4.30
C GLU A 134 -55.85 23.26 -3.22
N THR A 135 -56.44 23.42 -2.04
CA THR A 135 -56.32 22.48 -0.91
C THR A 135 -57.10 21.19 -1.14
N VAL A 136 -58.28 21.28 -1.77
CA VAL A 136 -59.15 20.13 -2.07
C VAL A 136 -58.51 19.27 -3.17
N VAL A 137 -57.90 19.91 -4.17
CA VAL A 137 -57.15 19.22 -5.23
C VAL A 137 -55.90 18.50 -4.68
N LYS A 138 -55.19 19.10 -3.71
CA LYS A 138 -54.05 18.46 -3.02
C LYS A 138 -54.45 17.22 -2.20
N ILE A 139 -55.58 17.29 -1.49
CA ILE A 139 -56.10 16.15 -0.72
C ILE A 139 -56.55 15.02 -1.65
N LEU A 140 -57.30 15.33 -2.71
CA LEU A 140 -57.75 14.35 -3.71
C LEU A 140 -56.56 13.66 -4.42
N ARG A 141 -55.49 14.40 -4.74
CA ARG A 141 -54.27 13.82 -5.31
C ARG A 141 -53.57 12.87 -4.33
N THR A 142 -53.48 13.23 -3.05
CA THR A 142 -52.86 12.38 -2.03
C THR A 142 -53.65 11.09 -1.81
N CYS A 143 -54.98 11.16 -1.76
CA CYS A 143 -55.85 9.99 -1.64
C CYS A 143 -55.78 9.08 -2.89
N SER A 144 -55.72 9.65 -4.10
CA SER A 144 -55.61 8.88 -5.34
C SER A 144 -54.30 8.05 -5.42
N ILE A 145 -53.19 8.61 -4.94
CA ILE A 145 -51.89 7.93 -4.90
C ILE A 145 -51.89 6.81 -3.86
N MET A 146 -52.45 7.04 -2.67
CA MET A 146 -52.55 5.99 -1.65
C MET A 146 -53.43 4.82 -2.09
N VAL A 147 -54.55 5.09 -2.77
CA VAL A 147 -55.45 4.05 -3.29
C VAL A 147 -54.78 3.26 -4.42
N ALA A 148 -54.06 3.92 -5.33
CA ALA A 148 -53.29 3.23 -6.37
C ALA A 148 -52.20 2.31 -5.78
N VAL A 149 -51.48 2.78 -4.75
CA VAL A 149 -50.44 1.99 -4.07
C VAL A 149 -51.06 0.79 -3.33
N SER A 150 -52.19 0.97 -2.64
CA SER A 150 -52.90 -0.12 -1.95
C SER A 150 -53.47 -1.17 -2.92
N LEU A 151 -54.02 -0.77 -4.06
CA LEU A 151 -54.54 -1.69 -5.08
C LEU A 151 -53.43 -2.51 -5.74
N ILE A 152 -52.27 -1.90 -6.00
CA ILE A 152 -51.10 -2.56 -6.58
C ILE A 152 -50.49 -3.58 -5.59
N LEU A 153 -50.36 -3.20 -4.32
CA LEU A 153 -49.88 -4.10 -3.25
C LEU A 153 -50.85 -5.27 -3.04
N GLY A 154 -52.17 -5.03 -3.06
CA GLY A 154 -53.19 -6.07 -2.95
C GLY A 154 -53.14 -7.09 -4.11
N GLY A 155 -52.97 -6.62 -5.35
CA GLY A 155 -52.80 -7.47 -6.52
C GLY A 155 -51.52 -8.34 -6.46
N PHE A 156 -50.41 -7.78 -5.96
CA PHE A 156 -49.16 -8.51 -5.78
C PHE A 156 -49.27 -9.62 -4.72
N VAL A 157 -49.92 -9.33 -3.59
CA VAL A 157 -50.15 -10.32 -2.52
C VAL A 157 -51.04 -11.47 -3.03
N GLY A 158 -52.09 -11.16 -3.79
CA GLY A 158 -52.94 -12.17 -4.43
C GLY A 158 -52.16 -13.05 -5.43
N TYR A 159 -51.35 -12.43 -6.29
CA TYR A 159 -50.57 -13.12 -7.31
C TYR A 159 -49.46 -14.02 -6.72
N PHE A 160 -48.73 -13.55 -5.71
CA PHE A 160 -47.72 -14.35 -5.00
C PHE A 160 -48.33 -15.49 -4.19
N SER A 161 -49.51 -15.28 -3.60
CA SER A 161 -50.26 -16.35 -2.93
C SER A 161 -50.64 -17.47 -3.89
N LEU A 162 -51.02 -17.11 -5.12
CA LEU A 162 -51.35 -18.07 -6.19
C LEU A 162 -50.12 -18.83 -6.70
N LEU A 163 -48.98 -18.14 -6.88
CA LEU A 163 -47.72 -18.75 -7.29
C LEU A 163 -47.20 -19.73 -6.23
N TYR A 164 -47.26 -19.33 -4.95
CA TYR A 164 -46.89 -20.16 -3.82
C TYR A 164 -47.80 -21.40 -3.71
N TYR A 165 -49.11 -21.24 -3.89
CA TYR A 165 -50.07 -22.34 -3.92
C TYR A 165 -49.75 -23.35 -5.05
N ASN A 166 -49.58 -22.88 -6.29
CA ASN A 166 -49.26 -23.73 -7.43
C ASN A 166 -47.90 -24.44 -7.28
N HIS A 167 -46.89 -23.77 -6.71
CA HIS A 167 -45.59 -24.38 -6.44
C HIS A 167 -45.67 -25.44 -5.32
N ARG A 168 -46.52 -25.22 -4.30
CA ARG A 168 -46.75 -26.18 -3.21
C ARG A 168 -47.45 -27.44 -3.71
N GLU A 169 -48.49 -27.29 -4.54
CA GLU A 169 -49.21 -28.43 -5.13
C GLU A 169 -48.32 -29.23 -6.11
N LEU A 170 -47.48 -28.55 -6.91
CA LEU A 170 -46.50 -29.21 -7.78
C LEU A 170 -45.51 -30.07 -6.96
N ARG A 171 -45.03 -29.57 -5.80
CA ARG A 171 -44.14 -30.36 -4.91
C ARG A 171 -44.85 -31.54 -4.24
N LYS A 172 -46.15 -31.42 -3.93
CA LYS A 172 -46.94 -32.52 -3.36
C LYS A 172 -47.11 -33.65 -4.39
N LEU A 173 -47.38 -33.31 -5.64
CA LEU A 173 -47.50 -34.27 -6.74
C LEU A 173 -46.16 -34.95 -7.06
N GLN A 174 -45.04 -34.23 -7.01
CA GLN A 174 -43.70 -34.80 -7.23
C GLN A 174 -43.21 -35.76 -6.13
N ARG A 175 -43.79 -35.72 -4.92
CA ARG A 175 -43.38 -36.58 -3.79
C ARG A 175 -44.13 -37.92 -3.73
N ARG A 176 -45.23 -38.10 -4.46
CA ARG A 176 -45.94 -39.38 -4.58
C ARG A 176 -45.46 -40.10 -5.84
N ALA A 177 -44.41 -40.90 -5.70
CA ALA A 177 -43.98 -41.85 -6.74
C ALA A 177 -44.75 -43.15 -6.54
N ASP A 178 -45.83 -43.34 -7.29
CA ASP A 178 -46.61 -44.59 -7.37
C ASP A 178 -46.48 -45.13 -8.81
N PRO A 179 -46.24 -46.44 -9.06
CA PRO A 179 -45.93 -46.93 -10.40
C PRO A 179 -47.10 -46.92 -11.40
N ASP A 180 -48.35 -46.79 -10.94
CA ASP A 180 -49.55 -46.71 -11.80
C ASP A 180 -49.82 -45.27 -12.26
N PHE A 181 -48.85 -44.70 -12.99
CA PHE A 181 -48.88 -43.31 -13.43
C PHE A 181 -49.77 -43.12 -14.67
N ASP A 182 -51.02 -42.74 -14.45
CA ASP A 182 -52.01 -42.52 -15.50
C ASP A 182 -51.75 -41.23 -16.33
N ARG A 183 -52.07 -41.24 -17.64
CA ARG A 183 -51.75 -40.13 -18.59
C ARG A 183 -52.29 -38.75 -18.15
N TYR A 184 -53.36 -38.73 -17.34
CA TYR A 184 -53.99 -37.51 -16.81
C TYR A 184 -53.13 -36.76 -15.77
N SER A 185 -52.38 -37.50 -14.95
CA SER A 185 -51.45 -36.95 -13.96
C SER A 185 -50.29 -36.21 -14.64
N LEU A 186 -49.79 -36.78 -15.74
CA LEU A 186 -48.68 -36.21 -16.51
C LEU A 186 -49.08 -34.88 -17.16
N ALA A 187 -50.28 -34.79 -17.75
CA ALA A 187 -50.80 -33.55 -18.36
C ALA A 187 -50.98 -32.43 -17.34
N ARG A 188 -51.55 -32.71 -16.16
CA ARG A 188 -51.70 -31.73 -15.07
C ARG A 188 -50.35 -31.26 -14.53
N THR A 189 -49.38 -32.17 -14.43
CA THR A 189 -48.02 -31.83 -13.98
C THR A 189 -47.27 -30.98 -15.01
N TYR A 190 -47.41 -31.28 -16.31
CA TYR A 190 -46.87 -30.47 -17.40
C TYR A 190 -47.49 -29.07 -17.43
N GLN A 191 -48.81 -28.98 -17.27
CA GLN A 191 -49.54 -27.71 -17.31
C GLN A 191 -49.24 -26.82 -16.10
N LEU A 192 -49.08 -27.40 -14.90
CA LEU A 192 -48.59 -26.68 -13.72
C LEU A 192 -47.13 -26.24 -13.89
N ARG A 193 -46.28 -27.05 -14.56
CA ARG A 193 -44.90 -26.67 -14.90
C ARG A 193 -44.87 -25.51 -15.90
N GLU A 194 -45.66 -25.57 -16.96
CA GLU A 194 -45.81 -24.49 -17.95
C GLU A 194 -46.32 -23.22 -17.29
N ASN A 195 -47.35 -23.31 -16.43
CA ASN A 195 -47.87 -22.14 -15.72
C ASN A 195 -46.81 -21.50 -14.82
N VAL A 196 -46.00 -22.29 -14.09
CA VAL A 196 -44.89 -21.76 -13.29
C VAL A 196 -43.79 -21.16 -14.16
N VAL A 197 -43.47 -21.76 -15.31
CA VAL A 197 -42.44 -21.26 -16.24
C VAL A 197 -42.91 -19.97 -16.92
N ILE A 198 -44.13 -19.92 -17.43
CA ILE A 198 -44.75 -18.75 -18.05
C ILE A 198 -44.89 -17.64 -17.02
N MET A 199 -45.30 -17.93 -15.78
CA MET A 199 -45.36 -16.91 -14.72
C MET A 199 -43.97 -16.39 -14.34
N LYS A 200 -42.93 -17.24 -14.30
CA LYS A 200 -41.54 -16.80 -14.09
C LYS A 200 -41.00 -15.97 -15.27
N MET A 201 -41.42 -16.30 -16.49
CA MET A 201 -41.03 -15.60 -17.71
C MET A 201 -41.72 -14.23 -17.79
N LEU A 202 -43.01 -14.15 -17.44
CA LEU A 202 -43.74 -12.90 -17.26
C LEU A 202 -43.16 -12.04 -16.14
N LEU A 203 -42.75 -12.65 -15.02
CA LEU A 203 -42.04 -11.94 -13.95
C LEU A 203 -40.71 -11.34 -14.47
N LYS A 204 -39.95 -12.08 -15.28
CA LYS A 204 -38.73 -11.57 -15.93
C LYS A 204 -38.99 -10.45 -16.96
N LEU A 205 -40.18 -10.38 -17.55
CA LEU A 205 -40.52 -9.40 -18.60
C LEU A 205 -41.16 -8.13 -18.03
N ILE A 206 -42.03 -8.26 -17.02
CA ILE A 206 -42.83 -7.16 -16.45
C ILE A 206 -42.08 -6.44 -15.33
N LEU A 207 -41.30 -7.18 -14.52
CA LEU A 207 -40.61 -6.61 -13.36
C LEU A 207 -39.53 -5.57 -13.76
N PRO A 208 -38.73 -5.76 -14.82
CA PRO A 208 -37.80 -4.71 -15.27
C PRO A 208 -38.52 -3.44 -15.73
N ALA A 209 -39.62 -3.56 -16.49
CA ALA A 209 -40.38 -2.40 -16.98
C ALA A 209 -40.98 -1.56 -15.83
N PHE A 210 -41.44 -2.21 -14.76
CA PHE A 210 -41.94 -1.54 -13.56
C PHE A 210 -40.81 -0.94 -12.70
N VAL A 211 -39.67 -1.62 -12.60
CA VAL A 211 -38.45 -1.16 -11.89
C VAL A 211 -37.79 0.02 -12.59
N PHE A 212 -37.94 0.18 -13.92
CA PHE A 212 -37.48 1.39 -14.62
C PHE A 212 -38.41 2.59 -14.46
N ALA A 213 -39.72 2.37 -14.21
CA ALA A 213 -40.70 3.45 -14.07
C ALA A 213 -40.81 4.01 -12.64
N SER A 214 -40.64 3.16 -11.62
CA SER A 214 -40.91 3.49 -10.22
C SER A 214 -39.88 4.43 -9.55
N PRO A 215 -38.55 4.27 -9.72
CA PRO A 215 -37.58 5.23 -9.19
C PRO A 215 -37.71 6.60 -9.85
N VAL A 216 -37.95 6.65 -11.16
CA VAL A 216 -38.12 7.91 -11.92
C VAL A 216 -39.35 8.69 -11.45
N PHE A 217 -40.42 7.99 -11.10
CA PHE A 217 -41.66 8.59 -10.57
C PHE A 217 -41.48 9.10 -9.13
N ILE A 218 -40.85 8.29 -8.26
CA ILE A 218 -40.56 8.65 -6.86
C ILE A 218 -39.57 9.83 -6.80
N PHE A 219 -38.59 9.90 -7.71
CA PHE A 219 -37.63 11.00 -7.80
C PHE A 219 -38.26 12.30 -8.31
N ARG A 220 -39.15 12.24 -9.31
CA ARG A 220 -39.91 13.42 -9.77
C ARG A 220 -40.88 13.95 -8.70
N ALA A 221 -41.45 13.06 -7.89
CA ALA A 221 -42.23 13.46 -6.72
C ALA A 221 -41.35 14.13 -5.66
N GLY A 222 -40.16 13.59 -5.39
CA GLY A 222 -39.18 14.17 -4.46
C GLY A 222 -38.72 15.58 -4.85
N THR A 223 -38.47 15.84 -6.15
CA THR A 223 -38.12 17.18 -6.64
C THR A 223 -39.25 18.20 -6.50
N TYR A 224 -40.51 17.76 -6.42
CA TYR A 224 -41.68 18.63 -6.26
C TYR A 224 -41.97 19.00 -4.80
N PHE A 225 -41.37 18.29 -3.83
CA PHE A 225 -41.68 18.40 -2.40
C PHE A 225 -40.57 19.03 -1.53
N LEU A 226 -39.49 19.56 -2.12
CA LEU A 226 -38.37 20.17 -1.40
C LEU A 226 -38.71 21.59 -0.88
N MET A 227 -39.51 21.65 0.18
CA MET A 227 -39.39 22.66 1.25
C MET A 227 -39.57 21.95 2.60
N ASN A 228 -38.51 21.98 3.43
CA ASN A 228 -38.33 21.49 4.81
C ASN A 228 -37.80 20.04 5.07
N ASP A 229 -36.65 20.00 5.75
CA ASP A 229 -35.73 18.87 6.00
C ASP A 229 -36.29 17.64 6.75
N ARG A 230 -37.33 17.79 7.60
CA ARG A 230 -37.72 16.68 8.51
C ARG A 230 -38.53 15.54 7.88
N ARG A 231 -39.06 15.72 6.66
CA ARG A 231 -39.86 14.67 5.97
C ARG A 231 -39.01 13.77 5.05
N PHE A 232 -37.77 14.18 4.77
CA PHE A 232 -36.85 13.46 3.89
C PHE A 232 -36.33 12.15 4.51
N GLU A 233 -35.97 12.17 5.81
CA GLU A 233 -35.53 10.96 6.53
C GLU A 233 -36.62 9.88 6.60
N PHE A 234 -37.87 10.27 6.86
CA PHE A 234 -39.01 9.34 6.89
C PHE A 234 -39.22 8.68 5.52
N PHE A 235 -39.07 9.46 4.44
CA PHE A 235 -39.23 8.98 3.08
C PHE A 235 -38.08 8.05 2.65
N CYS A 236 -36.84 8.36 3.03
CA CYS A 236 -35.69 7.49 2.84
C CYS A 236 -35.84 6.15 3.59
N ASN A 237 -36.36 6.17 4.82
CA ASN A 237 -36.58 4.95 5.61
C ASN A 237 -37.62 4.01 4.97
N ILE A 238 -38.64 4.56 4.31
CA ILE A 238 -39.62 3.76 3.54
C ILE A 238 -38.94 3.12 2.32
N ILE A 239 -38.11 3.86 1.61
CA ILE A 239 -37.35 3.34 0.46
C ILE A 239 -36.44 2.19 0.93
N THR A 240 -35.72 2.37 2.04
CA THR A 240 -34.85 1.33 2.62
C THR A 240 -35.64 0.07 2.98
N ALA A 241 -36.78 0.21 3.67
CA ALA A 241 -37.63 -0.93 4.04
C ALA A 241 -38.15 -1.72 2.83
N VAL A 242 -38.50 -1.02 1.74
CA VAL A 242 -38.94 -1.66 0.48
C VAL A 242 -37.78 -2.35 -0.24
N THR A 243 -36.57 -1.78 -0.17
CA THR A 243 -35.36 -2.33 -0.79
C THR A 243 -34.85 -3.57 -0.04
N ASP A 244 -34.90 -3.56 1.30
CA ASP A 244 -34.53 -4.69 2.14
C ASP A 244 -35.48 -5.87 1.94
N LEU A 245 -36.79 -5.59 1.81
CA LEU A 245 -37.79 -6.59 1.48
C LEU A 245 -37.55 -7.19 0.08
N TRP A 246 -37.06 -6.40 -0.88
CA TRP A 246 -36.70 -6.85 -2.23
C TRP A 246 -35.47 -7.78 -2.27
N VAL A 247 -34.42 -7.45 -1.51
CA VAL A 247 -33.21 -8.31 -1.40
C VAL A 247 -33.56 -9.64 -0.76
N ALA A 248 -34.37 -9.61 0.31
CA ALA A 248 -34.83 -10.80 1.01
C ALA A 248 -35.70 -11.73 0.13
N LEU A 249 -36.48 -11.16 -0.80
CA LEU A 249 -37.43 -11.92 -1.63
C LEU A 249 -36.84 -12.43 -2.96
N THR A 250 -35.84 -11.77 -3.52
CA THR A 250 -35.38 -12.06 -4.91
C THR A 250 -34.02 -12.75 -5.00
N GLY A 251 -33.16 -12.64 -3.98
CA GLY A 251 -31.80 -13.21 -4.00
C GLY A 251 -30.92 -12.71 -5.15
N LEU A 252 -31.29 -11.60 -5.82
CA LEU A 252 -30.65 -11.09 -7.02
C LEU A 252 -29.48 -10.15 -6.65
N ASN A 253 -28.34 -10.32 -7.32
CA ASN A 253 -27.15 -9.54 -7.07
C ASN A 253 -27.32 -8.09 -7.57
N ILE A 254 -27.31 -7.14 -6.63
CA ILE A 254 -27.49 -5.69 -6.81
C ILE A 254 -26.55 -5.06 -7.88
N GLN A 255 -25.47 -5.74 -8.28
CA GLN A 255 -24.46 -5.25 -9.22
C GLN A 255 -24.97 -4.93 -10.65
N LEU A 256 -26.12 -5.47 -11.08
CA LEU A 256 -26.65 -5.25 -12.43
C LEU A 256 -27.33 -3.89 -12.64
N ILE A 257 -27.66 -3.15 -11.57
CA ILE A 257 -28.42 -1.90 -11.64
C ILE A 257 -27.50 -0.65 -11.67
N PHE A 258 -26.29 -0.76 -11.12
CA PHE A 258 -25.38 0.38 -10.92
C PHE A 258 -24.93 1.13 -12.19
N PRO A 259 -24.64 0.48 -13.34
CA PRO A 259 -24.12 1.19 -14.51
C PRO A 259 -25.08 2.22 -15.13
N PHE A 260 -26.39 2.07 -14.89
CA PHE A 260 -27.41 2.97 -15.47
C PHE A 260 -27.75 4.17 -14.58
N VAL A 261 -27.52 4.06 -13.27
CA VAL A 261 -27.69 5.18 -12.33
C VAL A 261 -26.51 6.16 -12.47
N ASP A 262 -25.30 5.65 -12.70
CA ASP A 262 -24.04 6.40 -12.82
C ASP A 262 -24.04 7.48 -13.94
N TYR A 263 -24.75 7.23 -15.05
CA TYR A 263 -24.73 8.13 -16.21
C TYR A 263 -25.57 9.42 -16.03
N ARG A 264 -26.58 9.43 -15.15
CA ARG A 264 -27.53 10.56 -15.06
C ARG A 264 -27.28 11.54 -13.91
N PHE A 265 -26.47 11.21 -12.90
CA PHE A 265 -26.33 11.97 -11.65
C PHE A 265 -25.08 12.88 -11.56
N ARG A 266 -24.53 13.34 -12.70
CA ARG A 266 -23.22 14.02 -12.76
C ARG A 266 -23.24 15.56 -12.74
N LYS A 267 -24.36 16.23 -12.42
CA LYS A 267 -24.47 17.67 -12.69
C LYS A 267 -24.36 18.62 -11.49
N THR A 268 -24.59 18.20 -10.24
CA THR A 268 -24.44 19.11 -9.08
C THR A 268 -23.96 18.44 -7.77
N ALA A 269 -23.29 19.22 -6.90
CA ALA A 269 -22.72 18.77 -5.62
C ALA A 269 -23.75 18.17 -4.64
N ASN A 270 -25.01 18.63 -4.68
CA ASN A 270 -26.09 18.10 -3.85
C ASN A 270 -26.57 16.70 -4.29
N GLU A 271 -26.52 16.40 -5.59
CA GLU A 271 -26.87 15.07 -6.14
C GLU A 271 -25.85 14.01 -5.69
N ILE A 272 -24.57 14.38 -5.63
CA ILE A 272 -23.47 13.53 -5.14
C ILE A 272 -23.63 13.22 -3.65
N ARG A 273 -24.10 14.18 -2.85
CA ARG A 273 -24.31 14.02 -1.40
C ARG A 273 -25.43 13.04 -1.08
N ILE A 274 -26.53 13.11 -1.84
CA ILE A 274 -27.68 12.19 -1.74
C ILE A 274 -27.28 10.78 -2.19
N PHE A 275 -26.50 10.66 -3.27
CA PHE A 275 -25.96 9.39 -3.73
C PHE A 275 -25.06 8.72 -2.65
N ARG A 276 -24.22 9.51 -1.96
CA ARG A 276 -23.39 9.06 -0.82
C ARG A 276 -24.23 8.54 0.35
N PHE A 277 -25.33 9.21 0.69
CA PHE A 277 -26.22 8.82 1.78
C PHE A 277 -26.92 7.48 1.53
N VAL A 278 -27.49 7.30 0.33
CA VAL A 278 -28.20 6.08 -0.08
C VAL A 278 -27.26 4.88 -0.18
N ARG A 279 -26.03 5.08 -0.68
CA ARG A 279 -25.03 4.02 -0.84
C ARG A 279 -24.49 3.50 0.49
N LYS A 280 -24.22 4.40 1.45
CA LYS A 280 -23.71 4.05 2.80
C LYS A 280 -24.62 3.07 3.54
N HIS A 281 -25.92 3.11 3.30
CA HIS A 281 -26.90 2.24 3.94
C HIS A 281 -27.18 0.94 3.17
N LEU A 282 -27.01 0.92 1.84
CA LEU A 282 -27.32 -0.24 1.00
C LEU A 282 -26.15 -1.24 0.84
N THR A 283 -24.90 -0.80 1.01
CA THR A 283 -23.73 -1.68 0.85
C THR A 283 -23.12 -2.04 2.20
N GLY A 284 -23.65 -3.07 2.86
CA GLY A 284 -22.98 -3.66 4.02
C GLY A 284 -21.53 -4.06 3.69
N ASN A 285 -20.57 -3.56 4.48
CA ASN A 285 -19.14 -3.93 4.49
C ASN A 285 -18.44 -4.08 3.12
N LYS A 286 -18.54 -3.08 2.22
CA LYS A 286 -17.61 -2.96 1.09
C LYS A 286 -16.92 -1.60 1.09
N VAL A 287 -15.64 -1.62 0.71
CA VAL A 287 -14.68 -0.51 0.58
C VAL A 287 -15.36 0.82 0.22
N ASN A 288 -15.01 1.89 0.93
CA ASN A 288 -15.69 3.19 0.87
C ASN A 288 -15.57 3.94 -0.48
N PHE A 289 -14.90 3.39 -1.49
CA PHE A 289 -14.56 4.10 -2.73
C PHE A 289 -14.59 3.23 -4.01
N THR A 290 -14.81 3.84 -5.19
CA THR A 290 -14.72 3.21 -6.53
C THR A 290 -13.38 3.46 -7.22
N ILE A 291 -13.07 2.69 -8.26
CA ILE A 291 -11.87 2.90 -9.10
C ILE A 291 -11.90 4.29 -9.76
N ASP A 292 -13.07 4.72 -10.25
CA ASP A 292 -13.22 6.04 -10.88
C ASP A 292 -12.97 7.19 -9.90
N GLU A 293 -13.42 7.03 -8.65
CA GLU A 293 -13.13 7.98 -7.56
C GLU A 293 -11.62 8.03 -7.28
N ILE A 294 -10.95 6.89 -7.13
CA ILE A 294 -9.48 6.85 -6.95
C ILE A 294 -8.80 7.54 -8.13
N ARG A 295 -9.18 7.20 -9.37
CA ARG A 295 -8.59 7.79 -10.57
C ARG A 295 -8.76 9.31 -10.58
N SER A 296 -9.92 9.84 -10.21
CA SER A 296 -10.15 11.28 -10.11
C SER A 296 -9.28 11.96 -9.04
N LEU A 297 -9.01 11.25 -7.93
CA LEU A 297 -8.15 11.74 -6.85
C LEU A 297 -6.67 11.70 -7.23
N MET A 298 -6.25 10.78 -8.09
CA MET A 298 -4.87 10.71 -8.59
C MET A 298 -4.43 11.99 -9.32
N ASP A 299 -5.36 12.71 -9.94
CA ASP A 299 -5.07 13.99 -10.60
C ASP A 299 -4.85 15.13 -9.58
N ARG A 300 -5.41 15.00 -8.37
CA ARG A 300 -5.31 15.97 -7.27
C ARG A 300 -4.03 15.76 -6.47
N LYS A 301 -2.89 15.98 -7.11
CA LYS A 301 -1.55 15.65 -6.58
C LYS A 301 -1.22 16.32 -5.25
N LYS A 302 -1.79 17.48 -4.94
CA LYS A 302 -1.58 18.14 -3.63
C LYS A 302 -2.24 17.38 -2.48
N ASN A 303 -3.28 16.58 -2.75
CA ASN A 303 -4.01 15.79 -1.75
C ASN A 303 -3.52 14.32 -1.69
N ILE A 304 -2.40 14.01 -2.34
CA ILE A 304 -1.75 12.70 -2.23
C ILE A 304 -0.74 12.72 -1.08
N ARG A 305 -0.66 11.63 -0.32
CA ARG A 305 0.41 11.38 0.66
C ARG A 305 1.03 10.02 0.38
N ASN A 306 2.30 9.99 -0.03
CA ASN A 306 3.05 8.75 -0.15
C ASN A 306 3.86 8.55 1.12
N MET A 307 3.65 7.46 1.85
CA MET A 307 4.32 7.23 3.11
C MET A 307 4.69 5.78 3.37
N SER A 308 5.70 5.56 4.20
CA SER A 308 6.04 4.25 4.76
C SER A 308 5.95 4.26 6.28
N VAL A 309 5.86 3.07 6.89
CA VAL A 309 5.90 2.94 8.36
C VAL A 309 7.25 2.36 8.76
N ILE A 310 7.99 3.11 9.56
CA ILE A 310 9.29 2.73 10.11
C ILE A 310 9.07 2.25 11.53
N ALA A 311 9.52 1.05 11.85
CA ALA A 311 9.43 0.52 13.20
C ALA A 311 10.49 -0.56 13.40
N HIS A 312 10.99 -0.66 14.63
CA HIS A 312 11.72 -1.84 15.06
C HIS A 312 10.78 -3.06 15.14
N VAL A 313 11.36 -4.27 15.10
CA VAL A 313 10.61 -5.52 15.32
C VAL A 313 9.81 -5.42 16.63
N ASP A 314 8.59 -5.95 16.61
CA ASP A 314 7.66 -5.94 17.74
C ASP A 314 7.21 -4.57 18.27
N HIS A 315 7.54 -3.44 17.66
CA HIS A 315 6.99 -2.13 18.04
C HIS A 315 5.49 -1.95 17.69
N GLY A 316 4.85 -2.97 17.12
CA GLY A 316 3.41 -2.98 16.82
C GLY A 316 3.04 -2.31 15.49
N LYS A 317 3.98 -2.30 14.53
CA LYS A 317 3.80 -1.77 13.17
C LYS A 317 2.61 -2.38 12.45
N SER A 318 2.56 -3.70 12.29
CA SER A 318 1.47 -4.40 11.58
C SER A 318 0.11 -4.18 12.24
N THR A 319 0.08 -4.03 13.57
CA THR A 319 -1.15 -3.75 14.32
C THR A 319 -1.68 -2.33 14.05
N LEU A 320 -0.78 -1.36 13.87
CA LEU A 320 -1.14 0.01 13.51
C LEU A 320 -1.56 0.12 12.04
N THR A 321 -0.86 -0.55 11.12
CA THR A 321 -1.26 -0.58 9.71
C THR A 321 -2.64 -1.21 9.54
N ASP A 322 -2.93 -2.31 10.23
CA ASP A 322 -4.28 -2.87 10.30
C ASP A 322 -5.35 -1.88 10.77
N SER A 323 -5.02 -1.06 11.77
CA SER A 323 -5.95 -0.04 12.30
C SER A 323 -6.27 1.03 11.25
N LEU A 324 -5.28 1.42 10.43
CA LEU A 324 -5.48 2.33 9.31
C LEU A 324 -6.34 1.70 8.20
N VAL A 325 -6.02 0.46 7.82
CA VAL A 325 -6.73 -0.28 6.77
C VAL A 325 -8.18 -0.57 7.16
N ALA A 326 -8.42 -0.86 8.44
CA ALA A 326 -9.78 -1.00 8.98
C ALA A 326 -10.57 0.31 8.92
N LYS A 327 -9.94 1.45 9.24
CA LYS A 327 -10.60 2.75 9.14
C LYS A 327 -10.92 3.14 7.69
N ALA A 328 -10.07 2.76 6.74
CA ALA A 328 -10.32 2.92 5.30
C ALA A 328 -11.50 2.08 4.79
N GLY A 329 -12.09 1.20 5.62
CA GLY A 329 -13.20 0.33 5.25
C GLY A 329 -12.79 -0.88 4.40
N ILE A 330 -11.49 -1.18 4.33
CA ILE A 330 -10.95 -2.34 3.62
C ILE A 330 -11.15 -3.62 4.47
N ILE A 331 -11.05 -3.49 5.81
CA ILE A 331 -11.25 -4.59 6.77
C ILE A 331 -12.30 -4.19 7.81
N ALA A 332 -13.00 -5.17 8.37
CA ALA A 332 -13.87 -4.96 9.52
C ALA A 332 -13.06 -4.56 10.78
N GLY A 333 -13.39 -3.43 11.41
CA GLY A 333 -12.67 -2.91 12.58
C GLY A 333 -12.67 -3.80 13.84
N ALA A 334 -13.49 -4.86 13.88
CA ALA A 334 -13.44 -5.87 14.94
C ALA A 334 -12.25 -6.85 14.79
N LYS A 335 -11.73 -7.03 13.57
CA LYS A 335 -10.59 -7.91 13.26
C LYS A 335 -9.26 -7.18 13.14
N ALA A 336 -9.28 -5.85 13.25
CA ALA A 336 -8.09 -5.01 13.14
C ALA A 336 -7.08 -5.34 14.26
N GLY A 337 -5.82 -5.60 13.89
CA GLY A 337 -4.73 -5.92 14.81
C GLY A 337 -4.50 -7.41 15.04
N GLU A 338 -5.51 -8.24 14.76
CA GLU A 338 -5.42 -9.73 14.80
C GLU A 338 -5.23 -10.33 13.41
N THR A 339 -5.72 -9.66 12.35
CA THR A 339 -5.68 -10.20 10.99
C THR A 339 -4.37 -9.96 10.26
N ARG A 340 -3.59 -8.93 10.62
CA ARG A 340 -2.32 -8.54 9.98
C ARG A 340 -2.41 -8.58 8.47
N TYR A 341 -3.31 -7.77 7.90
CA TYR A 341 -3.68 -7.84 6.49
C TYR A 341 -2.53 -7.53 5.52
N THR A 342 -1.56 -6.72 5.96
CA THR A 342 -0.36 -6.43 5.19
C THR A 342 0.63 -7.59 5.14
N ASP A 343 0.56 -8.51 6.10
CA ASP A 343 1.33 -9.76 6.14
C ASP A 343 0.63 -10.81 5.25
N THR A 344 0.86 -10.69 3.95
CA THR A 344 0.17 -11.50 2.93
C THR A 344 0.67 -12.93 2.83
N ARG A 345 1.91 -13.19 3.27
CA ARG A 345 2.52 -14.52 3.18
C ARG A 345 2.20 -15.37 4.42
N LYS A 346 2.15 -16.68 4.23
CA LYS A 346 1.87 -17.61 5.34
C LYS A 346 2.97 -17.61 6.40
N ASP A 347 4.23 -17.54 5.98
CA ASP A 347 5.37 -17.47 6.89
C ASP A 347 5.46 -16.13 7.64
N GLU A 348 5.03 -15.02 7.05
CA GLU A 348 4.86 -13.74 7.76
C GLU A 348 3.84 -13.87 8.90
N GLN A 349 2.71 -14.52 8.64
CA GLN A 349 1.67 -14.77 9.64
C GLN A 349 2.15 -15.72 10.75
N ASP A 350 2.80 -16.83 10.38
CA ASP A 350 3.29 -17.84 11.31
C ASP A 350 4.42 -17.30 12.21
N ARG A 351 5.35 -16.50 11.65
CA ARG A 351 6.48 -15.91 12.40
C ARG A 351 6.11 -14.59 13.10
N GLY A 352 5.06 -13.92 12.63
CA GLY A 352 4.60 -12.63 13.13
C GLY A 352 5.49 -11.44 12.81
N ILE A 353 6.26 -11.53 11.73
CA ILE A 353 7.12 -10.46 11.22
C ILE A 353 6.77 -10.17 9.76
N THR A 354 6.82 -8.89 9.36
CA THR A 354 6.70 -8.50 7.94
C THR A 354 8.01 -8.78 7.23
N ILE A 355 7.96 -9.49 6.10
CA ILE A 355 9.11 -9.93 5.32
C ILE A 355 9.21 -9.16 4.00
N LYS A 356 8.10 -9.02 3.26
CA LYS A 356 8.05 -8.28 1.99
C LYS A 356 7.23 -7.01 2.12
N SER A 357 7.68 -5.93 1.49
CA SER A 357 6.93 -4.68 1.50
C SER A 357 5.64 -4.79 0.68
N THR A 358 4.52 -4.33 1.25
CA THR A 358 3.20 -4.31 0.60
C THR A 358 2.66 -2.88 0.52
N ALA A 359 2.06 -2.53 -0.62
CA ALA A 359 1.51 -1.21 -0.85
C ALA A 359 -0.02 -1.24 -0.79
N ILE A 360 -0.61 -0.28 -0.08
CA ILE A 360 -2.04 -0.09 0.09
C ILE A 360 -2.39 1.37 -0.15
N THR A 361 -3.35 1.62 -1.02
CA THR A 361 -3.93 2.94 -1.22
C THR A 361 -5.20 3.08 -0.38
N MET A 362 -5.32 4.18 0.36
CA MET A 362 -6.45 4.49 1.22
C MET A 362 -7.03 5.85 0.86
N PHE A 363 -8.35 5.98 1.01
CA PHE A 363 -9.05 7.25 0.89
C PHE A 363 -9.51 7.73 2.26
N PHE A 364 -9.29 9.01 2.55
CA PHE A 364 -9.72 9.63 3.80
C PHE A 364 -10.26 11.04 3.53
N GLU A 365 -11.42 11.35 4.11
CA GLU A 365 -11.98 12.71 4.09
C GLU A 365 -11.67 13.38 5.42
N LEU A 366 -10.94 14.49 5.38
CA LEU A 366 -10.71 15.34 6.54
C LEU A 366 -11.97 16.18 6.84
N GLU A 367 -12.18 16.49 8.12
CA GLU A 367 -13.20 17.45 8.52
C GLU A 367 -12.79 18.86 8.06
N MET A 368 -13.76 19.68 7.62
CA MET A 368 -13.45 21.00 7.05
C MET A 368 -12.67 21.91 8.01
N LYS A 369 -12.94 21.83 9.32
CA LYS A 369 -12.18 22.56 10.37
C LYS A 369 -10.70 22.16 10.44
N ASP A 370 -10.36 20.94 10.02
CA ASP A 370 -9.01 20.40 10.13
C ASP A 370 -8.12 20.80 8.95
N ILE A 371 -8.74 21.08 7.80
CA ILE A 371 -8.03 21.47 6.58
C ILE A 371 -7.31 22.81 6.76
N ASP A 372 -7.82 23.68 7.63
CA ASP A 372 -7.19 24.96 7.95
C ASP A 372 -5.89 24.82 8.74
N PHE A 373 -5.64 23.66 9.35
CA PHE A 373 -4.36 23.37 10.01
C PHE A 373 -3.26 22.95 9.03
N ILE A 374 -3.61 22.62 7.78
CA ILE A 374 -2.63 22.25 6.75
C ILE A 374 -1.93 23.52 6.26
N LYS A 375 -0.62 23.62 6.52
CA LYS A 375 0.22 24.77 6.18
C LYS A 375 0.94 24.54 4.85
N GLY A 376 0.84 25.49 3.92
CA GLY A 376 1.58 25.52 2.65
C GLY A 376 0.70 25.47 1.40
N GLU A 377 1.05 26.26 0.38
CA GLU A 377 0.25 26.46 -0.84
C GLU A 377 0.11 25.20 -1.72
N ASN A 378 1.07 24.27 -1.62
CA ASN A 378 1.11 23.06 -2.44
C ASN A 378 0.66 21.79 -1.69
N GLN A 379 -0.03 21.94 -0.55
CA GLN A 379 -0.41 20.82 0.33
C GLN A 379 -1.88 20.40 0.22
N VAL A 380 -2.73 21.24 -0.37
CA VAL A 380 -4.16 21.00 -0.57
C VAL A 380 -4.59 21.62 -1.91
N GLU A 381 -5.42 20.92 -2.67
CA GLU A 381 -6.08 21.45 -3.86
C GLU A 381 -7.21 22.42 -3.48
N ILE A 382 -7.39 23.42 -4.34
CA ILE A 382 -8.41 24.45 -4.17
C ILE A 382 -9.34 24.33 -5.37
N ASP A 383 -10.59 24.02 -5.11
CA ASP A 383 -11.65 24.01 -6.12
C ASP A 383 -12.26 25.42 -6.21
N ASP A 384 -12.55 25.87 -7.44
CA ASP A 384 -13.28 27.10 -7.70
C ASP A 384 -14.73 26.71 -8.04
N ILE A 385 -15.64 26.95 -7.10
CA ILE A 385 -17.06 26.69 -7.25
C ILE A 385 -17.77 28.05 -7.20
N ASP A 386 -18.32 28.48 -8.34
CA ASP A 386 -19.07 29.74 -8.46
C ASP A 386 -18.29 31.00 -7.99
N GLY A 387 -16.96 31.02 -8.16
CA GLY A 387 -16.08 32.12 -7.75
C GLY A 387 -15.61 32.06 -6.29
N LEU A 388 -16.04 31.04 -5.53
CA LEU A 388 -15.58 30.76 -4.17
C LEU A 388 -14.48 29.68 -4.22
N LYS A 389 -13.30 30.05 -3.74
CA LYS A 389 -12.15 29.15 -3.60
C LYS A 389 -12.29 28.33 -2.32
N GLU A 390 -12.68 27.07 -2.44
CA GLU A 390 -12.79 26.14 -1.31
C GLU A 390 -11.69 25.08 -1.35
N LYS A 391 -11.15 24.72 -0.18
CA LYS A 391 -10.15 23.66 -0.09
C LYS A 391 -10.82 22.29 -0.17
N PHE A 392 -10.29 21.42 -1.01
CA PHE A 392 -10.80 20.06 -1.15
C PHE A 392 -10.38 19.17 0.03
N ASN A 393 -11.32 18.42 0.59
CA ASN A 393 -11.15 17.69 1.85
C ASN A 393 -10.82 16.19 1.71
N GLY A 394 -10.85 15.64 0.50
CA GLY A 394 -10.51 14.23 0.24
C GLY A 394 -9.01 14.04 0.01
N PHE A 395 -8.41 13.02 0.63
CA PHE A 395 -7.00 12.70 0.54
C PHE A 395 -6.79 11.25 0.09
N LEU A 396 -5.77 11.05 -0.76
CA LEU A 396 -5.32 9.73 -1.21
C LEU A 396 -4.00 9.40 -0.51
N ILE A 397 -4.00 8.39 0.34
CA ILE A 397 -2.84 8.01 1.14
C ILE A 397 -2.32 6.68 0.62
N ASN A 398 -1.12 6.69 0.04
CA ASN A 398 -0.41 5.50 -0.36
C ASN A 398 0.53 5.08 0.78
N LEU A 399 0.15 4.00 1.44
CA LEU A 399 0.90 3.39 2.53
C LEU A 399 1.74 2.23 1.99
N ILE A 400 3.04 2.27 2.23
CA ILE A 400 3.93 1.13 1.98
C ILE A 400 4.36 0.57 3.34
N ASP A 401 3.91 -0.65 3.64
CA ASP A 401 4.31 -1.34 4.85
C ASP A 401 5.71 -1.95 4.63
N SER A 402 6.73 -1.43 5.31
CA SER A 402 8.13 -1.87 5.14
C SER A 402 8.56 -2.81 6.27
N PRO A 403 9.32 -3.89 6.00
CA PRO A 403 9.77 -4.83 7.02
C PRO A 403 10.45 -4.17 8.23
N GLY A 404 10.20 -4.70 9.42
CA GLY A 404 10.87 -4.23 10.65
C GLY A 404 12.22 -4.91 10.89
N HIS A 405 12.42 -6.14 10.40
CA HIS A 405 13.61 -6.92 10.68
C HIS A 405 14.81 -6.48 9.82
N VAL A 406 16.01 -6.38 10.44
CA VAL A 406 17.26 -5.89 9.81
C VAL A 406 17.58 -6.61 8.50
N ASP A 407 17.44 -7.93 8.50
CA ASP A 407 17.73 -8.79 7.35
C ASP A 407 16.97 -8.42 6.06
N PHE A 408 15.83 -7.72 6.18
CA PHE A 408 15.02 -7.22 5.05
C PHE A 408 15.14 -5.70 4.86
N SER A 409 16.23 -5.09 5.33
CA SER A 409 16.51 -3.65 5.16
C SER A 409 16.48 -3.19 3.70
N SER A 410 16.79 -4.08 2.75
CA SER A 410 16.70 -3.78 1.31
C SER A 410 15.29 -3.44 0.84
N GLU A 411 14.28 -4.11 1.40
CA GLU A 411 12.86 -3.83 1.16
C GLU A 411 12.45 -2.49 1.78
N VAL A 412 13.08 -2.11 2.91
CA VAL A 412 12.88 -0.81 3.54
C VAL A 412 13.45 0.31 2.67
N THR A 413 14.69 0.18 2.19
CA THR A 413 15.30 1.17 1.28
C THR A 413 14.47 1.35 0.00
N ALA A 414 13.95 0.25 -0.56
CA ALA A 414 13.06 0.30 -1.71
C ALA A 414 11.75 1.07 -1.41
N ALA A 415 11.14 0.84 -0.26
CA ALA A 415 9.96 1.59 0.15
C ALA A 415 10.26 3.10 0.31
N LEU A 416 11.35 3.45 0.99
CA LEU A 416 11.73 4.85 1.28
C LEU A 416 11.96 5.66 0.00
N ARG A 417 12.53 5.05 -1.05
CA ARG A 417 12.80 5.77 -2.30
C ARG A 417 11.55 6.37 -2.96
N VAL A 418 10.41 5.70 -2.83
CA VAL A 418 9.16 6.11 -3.47
C VAL A 418 8.22 6.91 -2.56
N THR A 419 8.49 6.99 -1.25
CA THR A 419 7.66 7.70 -0.26
C THR A 419 8.14 9.12 0.02
N ASP A 420 7.24 10.01 0.41
CA ASP A 420 7.50 11.44 0.72
C ASP A 420 7.57 11.72 2.22
N GLY A 421 6.93 10.87 3.03
CA GLY A 421 6.95 10.93 4.49
C GLY A 421 7.06 9.56 5.14
N ALA A 422 7.36 9.52 6.44
CA ALA A 422 7.46 8.27 7.19
C ALA A 422 6.80 8.38 8.57
N LEU A 423 6.01 7.36 8.92
CA LEU A 423 5.46 7.19 10.27
C LEU A 423 6.42 6.33 11.09
N VAL A 424 7.12 6.95 12.04
CA VAL A 424 8.07 6.28 12.94
C VAL A 424 7.31 5.76 14.15
N VAL A 425 7.29 4.45 14.37
CA VAL A 425 6.60 3.79 15.48
C VAL A 425 7.62 3.35 16.52
N VAL A 426 7.43 3.85 17.74
CA VAL A 426 8.33 3.62 18.87
C VAL A 426 7.56 3.06 20.05
N ASP A 427 8.06 1.99 20.67
CA ASP A 427 7.48 1.44 21.90
C ASP A 427 7.76 2.41 23.07
N CYS A 428 6.72 2.75 23.84
CA CYS A 428 6.84 3.59 25.03
C CYS A 428 7.76 2.98 26.12
N ILE A 429 7.99 1.66 26.09
CA ILE A 429 8.83 0.95 27.06
C ILE A 429 10.25 0.80 26.54
N SER A 430 10.43 0.21 25.35
CA SER A 430 11.78 -0.03 24.80
C SER A 430 12.46 1.24 24.30
N GLY A 431 11.69 2.25 23.90
CA GLY A 431 12.24 3.49 23.34
C GLY A 431 12.84 3.27 21.94
N VAL A 432 13.86 4.07 21.61
CA VAL A 432 14.50 4.07 20.29
C VAL A 432 15.59 2.99 20.24
N CYS A 433 15.41 1.99 19.38
CA CYS A 433 16.38 0.91 19.13
C CYS A 433 17.22 1.18 17.86
N VAL A 434 18.28 0.39 17.61
CA VAL A 434 19.20 0.60 16.47
C VAL A 434 18.51 0.53 15.11
N GLN A 435 17.50 -0.33 14.91
CA GLN A 435 16.74 -0.35 13.64
C GLN A 435 15.99 0.97 13.42
N THR A 436 15.37 1.52 14.45
CA THR A 436 14.65 2.79 14.34
C THR A 436 15.61 3.89 13.95
N GLU A 437 16.78 3.98 14.59
CA GLU A 437 17.83 4.94 14.24
C GLU A 437 18.35 4.74 12.82
N THR A 438 18.72 3.50 12.45
CA THR A 438 19.29 3.18 11.13
C THR A 438 18.33 3.55 10.01
N VAL A 439 17.05 3.16 10.14
CA VAL A 439 16.04 3.43 9.11
C VAL A 439 15.64 4.90 9.11
N LEU A 440 15.60 5.57 10.26
CA LEU A 440 15.36 7.02 10.34
C LEU A 440 16.49 7.80 9.67
N ARG A 441 17.76 7.42 9.92
CA ARG A 441 18.93 7.98 9.23
C ARG A 441 18.82 7.83 7.72
N GLN A 442 18.43 6.65 7.23
CA GLN A 442 18.17 6.42 5.80
C GLN A 442 17.04 7.31 5.27
N ALA A 443 15.95 7.44 6.02
CA ALA A 443 14.82 8.26 5.62
C ALA A 443 15.23 9.75 5.49
N ILE A 444 16.02 10.26 6.43
CA ILE A 444 16.54 11.63 6.38
C ILE A 444 17.50 11.82 5.20
N ALA A 445 18.40 10.87 4.94
CA ALA A 445 19.29 10.89 3.77
C ALA A 445 18.51 10.89 2.44
N GLU A 446 17.37 10.21 2.39
CA GLU A 446 16.42 10.20 1.26
C GLU A 446 15.50 11.43 1.22
N ARG A 447 15.72 12.40 2.11
CA ARG A 447 14.94 13.64 2.30
C ARG A 447 13.45 13.36 2.57
N ILE A 448 13.15 12.45 3.48
CA ILE A 448 11.79 12.04 3.88
C ILE A 448 11.43 12.69 5.21
N LYS A 449 10.22 13.28 5.32
CA LYS A 449 9.77 13.91 6.57
C LYS A 449 9.23 12.87 7.57
N PRO A 450 9.78 12.78 8.79
CA PRO A 450 9.27 11.86 9.81
C PRO A 450 8.09 12.47 10.60
N ILE A 451 7.17 11.61 11.03
CA ILE A 451 6.20 11.87 12.11
C ILE A 451 6.30 10.72 13.11
N LEU A 452 6.06 10.99 14.39
CA LEU A 452 6.29 10.01 15.46
C LEU A 452 4.96 9.45 15.99
N PHE A 453 4.94 8.16 16.26
CA PHE A 453 3.89 7.50 17.00
C PHE A 453 4.43 6.64 18.14
N MET A 454 4.06 7.00 19.37
CA MET A 454 4.43 6.27 20.58
C MET A 454 3.37 5.20 20.87
N ASN A 455 3.75 3.94 20.70
CA ASN A 455 2.89 2.78 20.77
C ASN A 455 3.07 2.00 22.08
N LYS A 456 2.12 1.10 22.36
CA LYS A 456 2.07 0.24 23.56
C LYS A 456 1.97 1.00 24.88
N MET A 457 1.33 2.17 24.87
CA MET A 457 1.04 2.92 26.09
C MET A 457 0.21 2.11 27.11
N ASP A 458 -0.56 1.12 26.65
CA ASP A 458 -1.30 0.20 27.50
C ASP A 458 -0.39 -0.61 28.44
N ARG A 459 0.80 -1.01 28.01
CA ARG A 459 1.74 -1.77 28.85
C ARG A 459 2.31 -0.89 29.97
N ALA A 460 2.63 0.37 29.66
CA ALA A 460 3.08 1.34 30.67
C ALA A 460 2.01 1.59 31.76
N LEU A 461 0.73 1.62 31.36
CA LEU A 461 -0.40 1.85 32.27
C LEU A 461 -0.82 0.59 33.05
N LEU A 462 -0.86 -0.58 32.41
CA LEU A 462 -1.40 -1.81 32.99
C LEU A 462 -0.34 -2.73 33.60
N GLU A 463 0.82 -2.87 32.96
CA GLU A 463 1.88 -3.81 33.39
C GLU A 463 2.86 -3.13 34.33
N LEU A 464 3.44 -2.00 33.90
CA LEU A 464 4.45 -1.27 34.68
C LEU A 464 3.84 -0.34 35.74
N GLN A 465 2.57 0.05 35.56
CA GLN A 465 1.85 0.98 36.46
C GLN A 465 2.64 2.26 36.77
N LEU A 466 3.26 2.85 35.74
CA LEU A 466 4.08 4.06 35.90
C LEU A 466 3.24 5.25 36.41
N GLY A 467 3.87 6.10 37.21
CA GLY A 467 3.26 7.38 37.63
C GLY A 467 3.06 8.33 36.44
N GLN A 468 2.13 9.28 36.55
CA GLN A 468 1.83 10.23 35.47
C GLN A 468 3.06 11.07 35.05
N GLU A 469 3.81 11.59 36.02
CA GLU A 469 5.02 12.39 35.73
C GLU A 469 6.14 11.52 35.17
N GLU A 470 6.34 10.31 35.71
CA GLU A 470 7.33 9.37 35.19
C GLU A 470 7.05 9.00 33.73
N LEU A 471 5.78 8.72 33.39
CA LEU A 471 5.35 8.43 32.03
C LEU A 471 5.57 9.63 31.09
N PHE A 472 5.30 10.85 31.55
CA PHE A 472 5.60 12.07 30.79
C PHE A 472 7.10 12.23 30.53
N GLN A 473 7.94 12.04 31.55
CA GLN A 473 9.40 12.11 31.43
C GLN A 473 9.93 11.06 30.44
N THR A 474 9.37 9.84 30.46
CA THR A 474 9.69 8.79 29.46
C THR A 474 9.33 9.24 28.05
N PHE A 475 8.15 9.85 27.85
CA PHE A 475 7.76 10.39 26.55
C PHE A 475 8.69 11.48 26.06
N GLN A 476 9.04 12.43 26.94
CA GLN A 476 9.95 13.51 26.63
C GLN A 476 11.33 12.98 26.22
N ARG A 477 11.91 12.03 26.96
CA ARG A 477 13.20 11.42 26.63
C ARG A 477 13.21 10.72 25.28
N ILE A 478 12.14 9.99 24.94
CA ILE A 478 12.03 9.33 23.64
C ILE A 478 11.99 10.36 22.50
N ILE A 479 11.23 11.44 22.67
CA ILE A 479 11.15 12.53 21.69
C ILE A 479 12.50 13.23 21.54
N GLU A 480 13.19 13.49 22.65
CA GLU A 480 14.54 14.09 22.65
C GLU A 480 15.55 13.20 21.92
N ASN A 481 15.58 11.89 22.20
CA ASN A 481 16.47 10.94 21.51
C ASN A 481 16.24 10.93 20.00
N ILE A 482 14.98 10.98 19.55
CA ILE A 482 14.66 11.05 18.12
C ILE A 482 15.11 12.37 17.52
N ASN A 483 14.89 13.48 18.23
CA ASN A 483 15.33 14.80 17.77
C ASN A 483 16.87 14.91 17.72
N VAL A 484 17.60 14.24 18.60
CA VAL A 484 19.07 14.14 18.52
C VAL A 484 19.48 13.42 17.23
N ILE A 485 18.85 12.29 16.89
CA ILE A 485 19.12 11.59 15.62
C ILE A 485 18.80 12.49 14.43
N ILE A 486 17.66 13.17 14.47
CA ILE A 486 17.25 14.11 13.42
C ILE A 486 18.25 15.27 13.29
N ALA A 487 18.73 15.84 14.39
CA ALA A 487 19.68 16.94 14.37
C ALA A 487 21.09 16.51 13.92
N THR A 488 21.49 15.27 14.18
CA THR A 488 22.78 14.73 13.76
C THR A 488 22.86 14.53 12.25
N TYR A 489 21.77 14.06 11.63
CA TYR A 489 21.77 13.68 10.20
C TYR A 489 20.94 14.63 9.31
N GLY A 490 20.11 15.46 9.90
CA GLY A 490 19.28 16.45 9.23
C GLY A 490 19.96 17.81 9.18
N ASP A 491 19.47 18.65 8.26
CA ASP A 491 19.89 20.04 8.13
C ASP A 491 18.65 20.92 8.25
N ASP A 492 18.52 21.61 9.39
CA ASP A 492 17.39 22.49 9.69
C ASP A 492 17.37 23.76 8.82
N GLU A 493 18.54 24.21 8.34
CA GLU A 493 18.68 25.29 7.36
C GLU A 493 18.54 24.78 5.92
N GLY A 494 18.51 23.46 5.75
CA GLY A 494 18.40 22.76 4.50
C GLY A 494 17.02 22.91 3.83
N PRO A 495 16.86 22.37 2.61
CA PRO A 495 15.67 22.58 1.80
C PRO A 495 14.41 21.89 2.35
N MET A 496 14.53 21.02 3.36
CA MET A 496 13.41 20.42 4.06
C MET A 496 12.81 21.33 5.15
N GLY A 497 13.58 22.34 5.59
CA GLY A 497 13.33 23.13 6.79
C GLY A 497 13.39 22.26 8.06
N VAL A 498 12.84 22.80 9.15
CA VAL A 498 12.79 22.10 10.44
C VAL A 498 11.98 20.80 10.32
N ILE A 499 12.63 19.67 10.60
CA ILE A 499 12.06 18.32 10.54
C ILE A 499 11.92 17.66 11.92
N SER A 500 12.23 18.37 12.99
CA SER A 500 12.09 17.87 14.36
C SER A 500 10.64 17.53 14.73
N VAL A 501 10.49 16.54 15.62
CA VAL A 501 9.21 16.10 16.14
C VAL A 501 8.89 16.78 17.46
N ASP A 502 7.69 17.37 17.55
CA ASP A 502 7.20 18.11 18.72
C ASP A 502 5.69 17.88 18.91
N PRO A 503 5.25 17.29 20.03
CA PRO A 503 3.84 17.12 20.35
C PRO A 503 3.03 18.43 20.31
N SER A 504 3.65 19.57 20.60
CA SER A 504 2.99 20.89 20.60
C SER A 504 2.52 21.32 19.20
N ILE A 505 3.14 20.77 18.16
CA ILE A 505 2.77 20.98 16.74
C ILE A 505 1.72 19.97 16.29
N GLY A 506 1.71 18.78 16.90
CA GLY A 506 0.79 17.69 16.58
C GLY A 506 1.37 16.60 15.68
N ASN A 507 2.68 16.62 15.40
CA ASN A 507 3.38 15.58 14.62
C ASN A 507 3.85 14.38 15.47
N VAL A 508 3.45 14.33 16.75
CA VAL A 508 3.63 13.20 17.65
C VAL A 508 2.26 12.69 18.12
N GLY A 509 1.99 11.41 17.88
CA GLY A 509 0.83 10.70 18.40
C GLY A 509 1.20 9.73 19.53
N PHE A 510 0.26 9.48 20.43
CA PHE A 510 0.41 8.56 21.56
C PHE A 510 -0.75 7.57 21.57
N GLY A 511 -0.50 6.30 21.88
CA GLY A 511 -1.59 5.35 22.08
C GLY A 511 -1.18 3.88 22.10
N SER A 512 -2.15 3.04 21.73
CA SER A 512 -2.00 1.59 21.65
C SER A 512 -2.69 1.07 20.39
N GLY A 513 -1.89 0.58 19.44
CA GLY A 513 -2.38 -0.11 18.26
C GLY A 513 -3.16 -1.38 18.60
N LEU A 514 -2.75 -2.11 19.65
CA LEU A 514 -3.41 -3.35 20.08
C LEU A 514 -4.85 -3.12 20.55
N HIS A 515 -5.07 -2.04 21.29
CA HIS A 515 -6.40 -1.67 21.77
C HIS A 515 -7.16 -0.76 20.79
N GLY A 516 -6.49 -0.28 19.73
CA GLY A 516 -7.10 0.51 18.66
C GLY A 516 -7.45 1.94 19.08
N TRP A 517 -6.73 2.50 20.06
CA TRP A 517 -6.92 3.89 20.48
C TRP A 517 -5.62 4.69 20.37
N ALA A 518 -5.74 5.94 19.97
CA ALA A 518 -4.63 6.88 19.92
C ALA A 518 -5.11 8.31 19.93
N PHE A 519 -4.24 9.22 20.34
CA PHE A 519 -4.50 10.65 20.34
C PHE A 519 -3.27 11.47 19.96
N THR A 520 -3.52 12.70 19.50
CA THR A 520 -2.55 13.79 19.45
C THR A 520 -3.00 14.89 20.42
N LEU A 521 -2.13 15.85 20.73
CA LEU A 521 -2.53 16.99 21.55
C LEU A 521 -3.63 17.84 20.90
N LYS A 522 -3.79 17.77 19.58
CA LYS A 522 -4.84 18.49 18.86
C LYS A 522 -6.23 18.07 19.33
N GLN A 523 -6.49 16.77 19.47
CA GLN A 523 -7.80 16.26 19.87
C GLN A 523 -8.20 16.73 21.27
N PHE A 524 -7.27 16.64 22.23
CA PHE A 524 -7.51 17.15 23.58
C PHE A 524 -7.63 18.68 23.60
N ALA A 525 -6.81 19.39 22.83
CA ALA A 525 -6.92 20.83 22.71
C ALA A 525 -8.27 21.26 22.14
N GLU A 526 -8.84 20.54 21.16
CA GLU A 526 -10.20 20.80 20.65
C GLU A 526 -11.27 20.57 21.73
N MET A 527 -11.17 19.50 22.51
CA MET A 527 -12.13 19.21 23.59
C MET A 527 -12.15 20.28 24.70
N TYR A 528 -11.03 20.98 24.89
CA TYR A 528 -10.86 21.96 25.96
C TYR A 528 -10.85 23.41 25.47
N ALA A 529 -10.59 23.68 24.19
CA ALA A 529 -10.49 25.02 23.62
C ALA A 529 -11.74 25.87 23.91
N ASP A 530 -12.92 25.29 23.71
CA ASP A 530 -14.21 25.95 23.97
C ASP A 530 -14.41 26.26 25.47
N LYS A 531 -13.91 25.38 26.35
CA LYS A 531 -14.02 25.56 27.81
C LYS A 531 -13.08 26.63 28.34
N PHE A 532 -11.90 26.76 27.75
CA PHE A 532 -10.93 27.80 28.13
C PHE A 532 -11.12 29.12 27.37
N GLY A 533 -11.90 29.13 26.29
CA GLY A 533 -12.04 30.29 25.40
C GLY A 533 -10.74 30.65 24.68
N VAL A 534 -9.88 29.66 24.38
CA VAL A 534 -8.56 29.85 23.77
C VAL A 534 -8.48 29.07 22.46
N LYS A 535 -7.78 29.61 21.46
CA LYS A 535 -7.52 28.92 20.19
C LYS A 535 -6.76 27.59 20.41
N VAL A 536 -7.12 26.57 19.63
CA VAL A 536 -6.54 25.21 19.67
C VAL A 536 -5.01 25.23 19.62
N GLU A 537 -4.40 25.94 18.66
CA GLU A 537 -2.93 25.99 18.53
C GLU A 537 -2.22 26.54 19.78
N LYS A 538 -2.82 27.53 20.46
CA LYS A 538 -2.23 28.10 21.68
C LYS A 538 -2.38 27.14 22.86
N LEU A 539 -3.50 26.41 22.92
CA LEU A 539 -3.72 25.42 23.96
C LEU A 539 -2.81 24.20 23.80
N MET A 540 -2.56 23.72 22.57
CA MET A 540 -1.59 22.66 22.31
C MET A 540 -0.20 22.98 22.88
N LYS A 541 0.28 24.23 22.69
CA LYS A 541 1.54 24.70 23.29
C LYS A 541 1.55 24.76 24.80
N ASN A 542 0.39 24.92 25.43
CA ASN A 542 0.28 24.91 26.89
C ASN A 542 0.16 23.49 27.47
N LEU A 543 -0.31 22.53 26.66
CA LEU A 543 -0.48 21.14 27.09
C LEU A 543 0.83 20.35 27.14
N TRP A 544 1.92 20.83 26.54
CA TRP A 544 3.21 20.13 26.48
C TRP A 544 4.36 20.93 27.10
N GLY A 545 5.39 20.22 27.55
CA GLY A 545 6.62 20.79 28.11
C GLY A 545 6.49 21.30 29.54
N GLU A 546 7.34 22.26 29.89
CA GLU A 546 7.40 22.94 31.21
C GLU A 546 6.26 23.96 31.36
N ARG A 547 5.03 23.50 31.21
CA ARG A 547 3.80 24.28 31.38
C ARG A 547 2.94 23.63 32.44
N PHE A 548 2.70 24.39 33.51
CA PHE A 548 1.96 23.94 34.68
C PHE A 548 0.64 24.72 34.79
N TYR A 549 -0.41 24.03 35.20
CA TYR A 549 -1.72 24.63 35.42
C TYR A 549 -2.05 24.63 36.91
N ASP A 550 -2.40 25.80 37.41
CA ASP A 550 -2.90 25.96 38.77
C ASP A 550 -4.43 25.94 38.75
N SER A 551 -5.00 24.94 39.43
CA SER A 551 -6.45 24.74 39.49
C SER A 551 -7.16 25.79 40.36
N LYS A 552 -6.45 26.44 41.29
CA LYS A 552 -6.98 27.50 42.16
C LYS A 552 -7.03 28.83 41.42
N THR A 553 -5.92 29.25 40.82
CA THR A 553 -5.83 30.53 40.11
C THR A 553 -6.31 30.49 38.67
N LYS A 554 -6.51 29.28 38.10
CA LYS A 554 -6.87 29.04 36.69
C LYS A 554 -5.90 29.68 35.70
N LYS A 555 -4.62 29.75 36.07
CA LYS A 555 -3.54 30.34 35.26
C LYS A 555 -2.51 29.29 34.87
N TRP A 556 -1.89 29.52 33.72
CA TRP A 556 -0.74 28.77 33.24
C TRP A 556 0.56 29.39 33.77
N MET A 557 1.46 28.57 34.28
CA MET A 557 2.77 28.96 34.81
C MET A 557 3.89 28.15 34.16
N ASN A 558 5.11 28.69 34.14
CA ASN A 558 6.28 28.03 33.56
C ASN A 558 7.16 27.32 34.60
N THR A 559 6.92 27.59 35.88
CA THR A 559 7.66 27.00 37.00
C THR A 559 6.72 26.12 37.83
N PRO A 560 7.17 24.93 38.25
CA PRO A 560 6.40 24.09 39.14
C PRO A 560 6.28 24.76 40.51
N ASN A 561 5.11 24.63 41.13
CA ASN A 561 4.80 24.99 42.51
C ASN A 561 4.02 23.83 43.15
N ASP A 562 4.02 23.70 44.48
CA ASP A 562 3.38 22.55 45.18
C ASP A 562 1.90 22.36 44.83
N ASP A 563 1.20 23.43 44.48
CA ASP A 563 -0.23 23.44 44.11
C ASP A 563 -0.49 23.24 42.60
N THR A 564 0.55 23.09 41.78
CA THR A 564 0.42 23.03 40.32
C THR A 564 0.67 21.64 39.76
N LYS A 565 -0.04 21.30 38.69
CA LYS A 565 0.20 20.07 37.93
C LYS A 565 0.59 20.41 36.51
N ARG A 566 1.47 19.60 35.92
CA ARG A 566 1.85 19.75 34.51
C ARG A 566 0.60 19.65 33.62
N GLY A 567 0.52 20.52 32.60
CA GLY A 567 -0.62 20.60 31.68
C GLY A 567 -0.97 19.25 31.06
N PHE A 568 0.03 18.53 30.57
CA PHE A 568 -0.13 17.19 30.01
C PHE A 568 -0.74 16.22 31.04
N ASN A 569 -0.17 16.16 32.24
CA ASN A 569 -0.61 15.23 33.27
C ASN A 569 -2.05 15.52 33.70
N GLN A 570 -2.40 16.79 33.88
CA GLN A 570 -3.73 17.17 34.35
C GLN A 570 -4.83 17.00 33.31
N PHE A 571 -4.58 17.37 32.05
CA PHE A 571 -5.63 17.43 31.02
C PHE A 571 -5.62 16.25 30.06
N VAL A 572 -4.53 15.48 29.99
CA VAL A 572 -4.40 14.33 29.08
C VAL A 572 -4.30 13.02 29.86
N LEU A 573 -3.28 12.87 30.71
CA LEU A 573 -3.05 11.61 31.42
C LEU A 573 -4.09 11.36 32.52
N ASP A 574 -4.43 12.33 33.35
CA ASP A 574 -5.38 12.14 34.47
C ASP A 574 -6.75 11.62 34.02
N PRO A 575 -7.40 12.15 32.96
CA PRO A 575 -8.60 11.54 32.38
C PRO A 575 -8.39 10.09 31.93
N ILE A 576 -7.27 9.78 31.27
CA ILE A 576 -6.96 8.42 30.81
C ILE A 576 -6.78 7.49 32.01
N PHE A 577 -5.97 7.86 33.00
CA PHE A 577 -5.76 7.07 34.22
C PHE A 577 -7.06 6.80 34.97
N LYS A 578 -7.95 7.80 35.08
CA LYS A 578 -9.29 7.63 35.68
C LYS A 578 -10.15 6.63 34.93
N VAL A 579 -10.12 6.64 33.61
CA VAL A 579 -10.85 5.65 32.79
C VAL A 579 -10.29 4.24 33.02
N PHE A 580 -8.96 4.09 32.99
CA PHE A 580 -8.31 2.80 33.25
C PHE A 580 -8.63 2.27 34.66
N ASP A 581 -8.50 3.12 35.68
CA ASP A 581 -8.81 2.77 37.08
C ASP A 581 -10.28 2.39 37.26
N ALA A 582 -11.22 3.20 36.76
CA ALA A 582 -12.65 2.94 36.89
C ALA A 582 -13.09 1.64 36.20
N ILE A 583 -12.56 1.35 35.00
CA ILE A 583 -12.92 0.14 34.25
C ILE A 583 -12.25 -1.11 34.82
N MET A 584 -10.95 -1.05 35.13
CA MET A 584 -10.20 -2.22 35.61
C MET A 584 -10.58 -2.62 37.03
N ASN A 585 -10.93 -1.65 37.89
CA ASN A 585 -11.43 -1.90 39.25
C ASN A 585 -12.96 -2.00 39.32
N VAL A 586 -13.64 -2.12 38.17
CA VAL A 586 -15.09 -2.41 38.04
C VAL A 586 -15.98 -1.41 38.83
N LYS A 587 -15.62 -0.12 38.82
CA LYS A 587 -16.38 0.96 39.47
C LYS A 587 -17.58 1.38 38.62
N LYS A 588 -18.64 0.57 38.59
CA LYS A 588 -19.80 0.72 37.67
C LYS A 588 -20.45 2.11 37.67
N GLU A 589 -20.60 2.74 38.84
CA GLU A 589 -21.19 4.08 38.94
C GLU A 589 -20.31 5.14 38.26
N GLU A 590 -18.99 5.10 38.51
CA GLU A 590 -18.03 6.02 37.89
C GLU A 590 -17.94 5.81 36.38
N VAL A 591 -17.94 4.56 35.91
CA VAL A 591 -17.96 4.23 34.48
C VAL A 591 -19.21 4.79 33.81
N SER A 592 -20.39 4.66 34.43
CA SER A 592 -21.64 5.21 33.91
C SER A 592 -21.60 6.75 33.81
N ALA A 593 -21.00 7.41 34.81
CA ALA A 593 -20.81 8.86 34.82
C ALA A 593 -19.81 9.30 33.73
N LEU A 594 -18.72 8.54 33.51
CA LEU A 594 -17.73 8.79 32.47
C LEU A 594 -18.32 8.64 31.06
N ILE A 595 -19.13 7.60 30.82
CA ILE A 595 -19.84 7.39 29.55
C ILE A 595 -20.68 8.62 29.20
N ASN A 596 -21.46 9.12 30.17
CA ASN A 596 -22.31 10.29 29.98
C ASN A 596 -21.51 11.58 29.79
N ARG A 597 -20.43 11.78 30.56
CA ARG A 597 -19.59 12.98 30.48
C ARG A 597 -18.79 13.07 29.17
N LEU A 598 -18.32 11.93 28.66
CA LEU A 598 -17.53 11.85 27.42
C LEU A 598 -18.40 11.63 26.17
N GLY A 599 -19.71 11.42 26.33
CA GLY A 599 -20.66 11.27 25.22
C GLY A 599 -20.50 9.96 24.43
N ILE A 600 -19.96 8.91 25.05
CA ILE A 600 -19.67 7.63 24.38
C ILE A 600 -20.96 6.80 24.26
N LYS A 601 -21.24 6.30 23.05
CA LYS A 601 -22.40 5.43 22.79
C LYS A 601 -21.99 3.95 22.80
N LEU A 602 -22.48 3.19 23.79
CA LEU A 602 -22.30 1.74 23.90
C LEU A 602 -23.61 0.99 23.56
N SER A 603 -23.50 -0.14 22.87
CA SER A 603 -24.61 -1.06 22.61
C SER A 603 -25.08 -1.74 23.90
N HIS A 604 -26.22 -2.44 23.85
CA HIS A 604 -26.73 -3.14 25.03
C HIS A 604 -25.78 -4.24 25.51
N GLU A 605 -25.18 -4.98 24.58
CA GLU A 605 -24.19 -6.03 24.88
C GLU A 605 -22.88 -5.45 25.42
N GLU A 606 -22.38 -4.36 24.84
CA GLU A 606 -21.12 -3.72 25.27
C GLU A 606 -21.21 -3.16 26.70
N LYS A 607 -22.40 -2.82 27.19
CA LYS A 607 -22.60 -2.36 28.57
C LYS A 607 -22.45 -3.46 29.61
N GLU A 608 -22.59 -4.71 29.20
CA GLU A 608 -22.44 -5.88 30.08
C GLU A 608 -20.98 -6.36 30.15
N TRP A 609 -20.12 -5.87 29.25
CA TRP A 609 -18.70 -6.25 29.23
C TRP A 609 -17.96 -5.63 30.41
N GLU A 610 -16.96 -6.34 30.93
CA GLU A 610 -16.14 -5.89 32.07
C GLU A 610 -14.63 -6.06 31.77
N GLY A 611 -13.80 -5.40 32.55
CA GLY A 611 -12.34 -5.49 32.47
C GLY A 611 -11.76 -5.06 31.11
N LYS A 612 -10.79 -5.84 30.60
CA LYS A 612 -10.03 -5.50 29.37
C LYS A 612 -10.91 -5.38 28.12
N GLN A 613 -12.00 -6.15 28.02
CA GLN A 613 -12.90 -6.12 26.86
C GLN A 613 -13.65 -4.78 26.77
N LEU A 614 -14.22 -4.34 27.91
CA LEU A 614 -14.88 -3.04 27.99
C LEU A 614 -13.87 -1.90 27.76
N MET A 615 -12.68 -1.98 28.38
CA MET A 615 -11.63 -0.97 28.21
C MET A 615 -11.26 -0.80 26.74
N LYS A 616 -11.03 -1.90 26.00
CA LYS A 616 -10.69 -1.87 24.57
C LYS A 616 -11.77 -1.13 23.76
N VAL A 617 -13.04 -1.46 23.96
CA VAL A 617 -14.13 -0.81 23.20
C VAL A 617 -14.36 0.63 23.61
N PHE A 618 -14.30 0.91 24.90
CA PHE A 618 -14.44 2.26 25.44
C PHE A 618 -13.39 3.19 24.84
N MET A 619 -12.11 2.81 24.92
CA MET A 619 -11.00 3.62 24.41
C MET A 619 -11.07 3.78 22.89
N ARG A 620 -11.41 2.72 22.15
CA ARG A 620 -11.57 2.78 20.69
C ARG A 620 -12.69 3.74 20.24
N LYS A 621 -13.77 3.86 21.01
CA LYS A 621 -14.87 4.80 20.72
C LYS A 621 -14.57 6.21 21.17
N TRP A 622 -13.79 6.37 22.23
CA TRP A 622 -13.41 7.68 22.75
C TRP A 622 -12.31 8.34 21.93
N LEU A 623 -11.25 7.61 21.62
CA LEU A 623 -10.04 8.10 20.93
C LEU A 623 -9.63 7.12 19.80
N PRO A 624 -10.36 7.08 18.67
CA PRO A 624 -10.11 6.09 17.62
C PRO A 624 -8.71 6.25 16.98
N ALA A 625 -7.89 5.19 16.99
CA ALA A 625 -6.51 5.29 16.50
C ALA A 625 -6.39 5.67 15.02
N GLY A 626 -7.23 5.09 14.17
CA GLY A 626 -7.20 5.33 12.73
C GLY A 626 -7.45 6.80 12.37
N ASP A 627 -8.39 7.46 13.04
CA ASP A 627 -8.71 8.88 12.79
C ASP A 627 -7.56 9.78 13.18
N THR A 628 -6.98 9.55 14.35
CA THR A 628 -5.82 10.27 14.85
C THR A 628 -4.63 10.18 13.90
N LEU A 629 -4.29 8.97 13.46
CA LEU A 629 -3.15 8.74 12.59
C LEU A 629 -3.36 9.36 11.20
N LEU A 630 -4.55 9.16 10.59
CA LEU A 630 -4.86 9.72 9.28
C LEU A 630 -4.88 11.26 9.31
N GLN A 631 -5.39 11.85 10.38
CA GLN A 631 -5.34 13.30 10.60
C GLN A 631 -3.90 13.81 10.68
N MET A 632 -3.04 13.15 11.47
CA MET A 632 -1.62 13.49 11.60
C MET A 632 -0.89 13.38 10.25
N ILE A 633 -1.14 12.30 9.49
CA ILE A 633 -0.57 12.06 8.16
C ILE A 633 -0.94 13.18 7.19
N CYS A 634 -2.21 13.54 7.09
CA CYS A 634 -2.67 14.54 6.12
C CYS A 634 -2.14 15.95 6.43
N ILE A 635 -2.04 16.30 7.72
CA ILE A 635 -1.62 17.63 8.17
C ILE A 635 -0.10 17.82 8.06
N HIS A 636 0.69 16.82 8.47
CA HIS A 636 2.13 17.02 8.65
C HIS A 636 3.00 16.42 7.55
N LEU A 637 2.56 15.36 6.87
CA LEU A 637 3.32 14.81 5.76
C LEU A 637 3.15 15.66 4.49
N PRO A 638 4.21 15.84 3.68
CA PRO A 638 4.13 16.66 2.49
C PRO A 638 3.43 15.94 1.34
N SER A 639 2.82 16.74 0.45
CA SER A 639 2.39 16.29 -0.86
C SER A 639 3.59 15.99 -1.79
N PRO A 640 3.41 15.13 -2.82
CA PRO A 640 4.37 14.95 -3.91
C PRO A 640 4.88 16.24 -4.52
N VAL A 641 4.00 17.22 -4.71
CA VAL A 641 4.32 18.52 -5.34
C VAL A 641 5.29 19.32 -4.47
N THR A 642 5.18 19.19 -3.15
CA THR A 642 6.10 19.86 -2.22
C THR A 642 7.40 19.06 -2.07
N ALA A 643 7.29 17.74 -1.91
CA ALA A 643 8.43 16.86 -1.70
C ALA A 643 9.40 16.86 -2.89
N GLN A 644 8.89 16.73 -4.13
CA GLN A 644 9.73 16.64 -5.31
C GLN A 644 10.55 17.92 -5.57
N LYS A 645 10.09 19.09 -5.11
CA LYS A 645 10.83 20.36 -5.28
C LYS A 645 12.22 20.33 -4.67
N TYR A 646 12.34 19.74 -3.47
CA TYR A 646 13.62 19.59 -2.78
C TYR A 646 14.23 18.20 -2.98
N ARG A 647 13.48 17.19 -3.43
CA ARG A 647 14.03 15.84 -3.67
C ARG A 647 14.63 15.65 -5.06
N MET A 648 14.25 16.46 -6.05
CA MET A 648 14.71 16.30 -7.45
C MET A 648 16.23 16.19 -7.56
N GLU A 649 16.97 17.10 -6.90
CA GLU A 649 18.45 17.13 -6.90
C GLU A 649 19.07 15.82 -6.41
N MET A 650 18.45 15.15 -5.43
CA MET A 650 18.96 13.89 -4.91
C MET A 650 18.55 12.70 -5.79
N LEU A 651 17.36 12.77 -6.39
CA LEU A 651 16.75 11.67 -7.13
C LEU A 651 17.25 11.55 -8.58
N TYR A 652 17.68 12.63 -9.21
CA TYR A 652 18.04 12.65 -10.64
C TYR A 652 19.54 12.86 -10.84
N GLU A 653 20.20 12.02 -11.63
CA GLU A 653 21.65 12.12 -11.87
C GLU A 653 22.03 13.12 -12.98
N GLY A 654 21.05 13.60 -13.75
CA GLY A 654 21.29 14.52 -14.86
C GLY A 654 21.38 15.99 -14.47
N PRO A 655 21.61 16.88 -15.45
CA PRO A 655 21.62 18.33 -15.23
C PRO A 655 20.30 18.82 -14.63
N HIS A 656 20.37 19.68 -13.61
CA HIS A 656 19.19 20.16 -12.88
C HIS A 656 18.32 21.16 -13.67
N ASP A 657 18.83 21.65 -14.79
CA ASP A 657 18.18 22.56 -15.72
C ASP A 657 17.53 21.84 -16.91
N ASP A 658 17.68 20.51 -17.02
CA ASP A 658 17.07 19.76 -18.10
C ASP A 658 15.54 19.61 -17.94
N GLU A 659 14.86 19.34 -19.05
CA GLU A 659 13.39 19.26 -19.10
C GLU A 659 12.85 18.20 -18.13
N ALA A 660 13.56 17.07 -17.98
CA ALA A 660 13.15 16.00 -17.08
C ALA A 660 13.27 16.41 -15.61
N ALA A 661 14.36 17.06 -15.22
CA ALA A 661 14.61 17.58 -13.88
C ALA A 661 13.58 18.66 -13.51
N VAL A 662 13.32 19.62 -14.40
CA VAL A 662 12.30 20.64 -14.17
C VAL A 662 10.90 20.02 -14.04
N ALA A 663 10.58 19.04 -14.87
CA ALA A 663 9.29 18.36 -14.84
C ALA A 663 9.12 17.47 -13.59
N ILE A 664 10.19 16.82 -13.10
CA ILE A 664 10.24 16.15 -11.79
C ILE A 664 10.03 17.16 -10.67
N LYS A 665 10.78 18.27 -10.67
CA LYS A 665 10.69 19.31 -9.63
C LYS A 665 9.28 19.87 -9.47
N ASN A 666 8.56 20.03 -10.58
CA ASN A 666 7.21 20.58 -10.62
C ASN A 666 6.10 19.51 -10.48
N CYS A 667 6.44 18.22 -10.43
CA CYS A 667 5.46 17.12 -10.48
C CYS A 667 4.50 17.29 -11.66
N ASP A 668 5.04 17.61 -12.85
CA ASP A 668 4.24 17.96 -14.03
C ASP A 668 3.72 16.70 -14.74
N PRO A 669 2.40 16.48 -14.85
CA PRO A 669 1.81 15.33 -15.52
C PRO A 669 1.84 15.45 -17.04
N ASN A 670 2.07 16.65 -17.58
CA ASN A 670 2.16 16.87 -19.03
C ASN A 670 3.63 16.91 -19.52
N GLY A 671 4.59 16.88 -18.60
CA GLY A 671 6.02 16.77 -18.91
C GLY A 671 6.42 15.37 -19.39
N PRO A 672 7.72 15.15 -19.66
CA PRO A 672 8.24 13.84 -20.01
C PRO A 672 7.97 12.81 -18.91
N LEU A 673 7.62 11.58 -19.30
CA LEU A 673 7.49 10.50 -18.34
C LEU A 673 8.83 10.28 -17.65
N MET A 674 8.81 10.32 -16.32
CA MET A 674 9.92 9.91 -15.46
C MET A 674 9.32 9.05 -14.35
N MET A 675 9.51 7.74 -14.45
CA MET A 675 9.06 6.77 -13.46
C MET A 675 10.24 5.95 -12.95
N TYR A 676 10.34 5.80 -11.63
CA TYR A 676 11.34 4.95 -11.01
C TYR A 676 10.72 3.61 -10.60
N ILE A 677 11.30 2.50 -11.06
CA ILE A 677 10.95 1.16 -10.58
C ILE A 677 11.82 0.84 -9.38
N SER A 678 11.18 0.57 -8.25
CA SER A 678 11.87 0.30 -6.99
C SER A 678 12.02 -1.19 -6.69
N LYS A 679 11.02 -2.01 -7.02
CA LYS A 679 11.06 -3.45 -6.80
C LYS A 679 10.19 -4.21 -7.80
N MET A 680 10.44 -5.50 -7.90
CA MET A 680 9.58 -6.44 -8.62
C MET A 680 8.70 -7.19 -7.64
N VAL A 681 7.39 -7.14 -7.83
CA VAL A 681 6.41 -7.82 -6.99
C VAL A 681 5.99 -9.12 -7.70
N PRO A 682 6.16 -10.29 -7.08
CA PRO A 682 5.74 -11.55 -7.68
C PRO A 682 4.22 -11.59 -7.85
N THR A 683 3.75 -12.14 -8.97
CA THR A 683 2.32 -12.34 -9.20
C THR A 683 1.87 -13.73 -8.74
N LEU A 684 0.56 -13.93 -8.57
CA LEU A 684 0.00 -15.27 -8.34
C LEU A 684 0.29 -16.23 -9.50
N ASP A 685 0.43 -15.69 -10.71
CA ASP A 685 0.83 -16.46 -11.88
C ASP A 685 2.35 -16.70 -11.83
N LYS A 686 2.73 -17.96 -11.58
CA LYS A 686 4.14 -18.36 -11.45
C LYS A 686 4.96 -17.93 -12.68
N GLY A 687 5.97 -17.09 -12.46
CA GLY A 687 6.96 -16.70 -13.47
C GLY A 687 6.78 -15.30 -14.08
N ARG A 688 5.79 -14.51 -13.64
CA ARG A 688 5.66 -13.09 -13.99
C ARG A 688 5.81 -12.19 -12.77
N PHE A 689 6.33 -10.99 -12.99
CA PHE A 689 6.46 -9.96 -11.97
C PHE A 689 5.79 -8.66 -12.40
N TYR A 690 5.22 -7.95 -11.43
CA TYR A 690 4.83 -6.56 -11.58
C TYR A 690 6.00 -5.66 -11.21
N SER A 691 6.35 -4.70 -12.06
CA SER A 691 7.32 -3.67 -11.72
C SER A 691 6.63 -2.59 -10.89
N PHE A 692 6.97 -2.51 -9.61
CA PHE A 692 6.41 -1.55 -8.67
C PHE A 692 7.28 -0.30 -8.60
N GLY A 693 6.66 0.86 -8.74
CA GLY A 693 7.39 2.12 -8.81
C GLY A 693 6.50 3.34 -8.62
N ARG A 694 7.10 4.51 -8.80
CA ARG A 694 6.41 5.80 -8.71
C ARG A 694 6.66 6.63 -9.95
N VAL A 695 5.59 7.26 -10.45
CA VAL A 695 5.66 8.27 -11.52
C VAL A 695 6.04 9.60 -10.87
N PHE A 696 7.22 10.12 -11.19
CA PHE A 696 7.69 11.43 -10.71
C PHE A 696 7.26 12.57 -11.65
N SER A 697 7.28 12.33 -12.95
CA SER A 697 6.81 13.27 -13.98
C SER A 697 6.10 12.54 -15.12
N GLY A 698 5.26 13.27 -15.85
CA GLY A 698 4.46 12.77 -16.96
C GLY A 698 3.30 11.87 -16.52
N LYS A 699 2.80 11.07 -17.48
CA LYS A 699 1.78 10.05 -17.28
C LYS A 699 2.25 8.74 -17.88
N VAL A 700 2.00 7.64 -17.18
CA VAL A 700 2.19 6.29 -17.72
C VAL A 700 0.83 5.73 -18.12
N ALA A 701 0.74 5.18 -19.33
CA ALA A 701 -0.50 4.62 -19.84
C ALA A 701 -0.31 3.22 -20.44
N THR A 702 -1.38 2.43 -20.39
CA THR A 702 -1.46 1.13 -21.06
C THR A 702 -1.27 1.32 -22.58
N GLY A 703 -0.37 0.53 -23.17
CA GLY A 703 -0.04 0.62 -24.60
C GLY A 703 0.96 1.74 -24.97
N MET A 704 1.48 2.48 -23.99
CA MET A 704 2.48 3.51 -24.23
C MET A 704 3.85 2.90 -24.57
N LYS A 705 4.54 3.45 -25.58
CA LYS A 705 5.95 3.13 -25.83
C LYS A 705 6.82 3.92 -24.85
N ALA A 706 7.66 3.21 -24.10
CA ALA A 706 8.57 3.79 -23.13
C ALA A 706 9.98 3.22 -23.29
N ARG A 707 10.95 3.99 -22.83
CA ARG A 707 12.36 3.64 -22.77
C ARG A 707 12.65 3.13 -21.36
N ILE A 708 13.01 1.87 -21.25
CA ILE A 708 13.37 1.19 -20.01
C ILE A 708 14.89 1.26 -19.89
N GLN A 709 15.37 2.09 -18.98
CA GLN A 709 16.78 2.31 -18.69
C GLN A 709 17.15 1.50 -17.45
N GLY A 710 18.10 0.58 -17.60
CA GLY A 710 18.65 -0.15 -16.47
C GLY A 710 19.64 0.72 -15.66
N PRO A 711 20.12 0.21 -14.51
CA PRO A 711 20.94 0.96 -13.55
C PRO A 711 22.21 1.58 -14.15
N ASN A 712 22.80 0.94 -15.17
CA ASN A 712 24.10 1.33 -15.72
C ASN A 712 23.98 2.13 -17.03
N TYR A 713 22.75 2.48 -17.44
CA TYR A 713 22.52 3.26 -18.65
C TYR A 713 23.19 4.64 -18.54
N VAL A 714 23.87 5.03 -19.63
CA VAL A 714 24.44 6.37 -19.80
C VAL A 714 23.87 6.97 -21.08
N PRO A 715 23.36 8.22 -21.05
CA PRO A 715 22.84 8.88 -22.24
C PRO A 715 23.82 8.84 -23.42
N GLY A 716 23.30 8.48 -24.60
CA GLY A 716 24.08 8.32 -25.83
C GLY A 716 24.59 6.90 -26.09
N LYS A 717 24.70 6.04 -25.08
CA LYS A 717 25.00 4.61 -25.27
C LYS A 717 23.73 3.79 -25.47
N LYS A 718 23.85 2.63 -26.14
CA LYS A 718 22.77 1.65 -26.26
C LYS A 718 22.80 0.57 -25.18
N ASP A 719 23.86 0.54 -24.38
CA ASP A 719 24.02 -0.42 -23.30
C ASP A 719 22.96 -0.17 -22.22
N ASP A 720 22.32 -1.24 -21.75
CA ASP A 720 21.30 -1.19 -20.69
C ASP A 720 20.04 -0.36 -21.02
N LEU A 721 19.69 -0.24 -22.31
CA LEU A 721 18.51 0.46 -22.80
C LEU A 721 17.57 -0.47 -23.60
N ASN A 722 16.29 -0.46 -23.27
CA ASN A 722 15.25 -1.20 -24.01
C ASN A 722 14.04 -0.31 -24.33
N GLU A 723 13.65 -0.20 -25.61
CA GLU A 723 12.45 0.55 -26.00
C GLU A 723 11.28 -0.41 -26.26
N LYS A 724 10.26 -0.36 -25.39
CA LYS A 724 9.17 -1.35 -25.37
C LYS A 724 7.85 -0.71 -24.99
N THR A 725 6.77 -1.40 -25.36
CA THR A 725 5.42 -0.98 -25.03
C THR A 725 5.01 -1.51 -23.67
N ILE A 726 4.48 -0.63 -22.81
CA ILE A 726 3.90 -0.99 -21.51
C ILE A 726 2.60 -1.76 -21.76
N GLN A 727 2.52 -3.00 -21.28
CA GLN A 727 1.37 -3.87 -21.59
C GLN A 727 0.12 -3.46 -20.81
N ARG A 728 0.29 -3.16 -19.51
CA ARG A 728 -0.80 -2.75 -18.62
C ARG A 728 -0.27 -1.97 -17.42
N THR A 729 -1.03 -0.96 -17.02
CA THR A 729 -0.85 -0.21 -15.77
C THR A 729 -1.82 -0.72 -14.70
N VAL A 730 -1.32 -0.94 -13.49
CA VAL A 730 -2.10 -1.46 -12.37
C VAL A 730 -1.85 -0.65 -11.10
N LEU A 731 -2.85 -0.57 -10.25
CA LEU A 731 -2.73 -0.08 -8.88
C LEU A 731 -2.73 -1.26 -7.92
N MET A 732 -1.79 -1.23 -6.96
CA MET A 732 -1.59 -2.28 -5.98
C MET A 732 -2.42 -1.99 -4.72
N MET A 733 -3.32 -2.90 -4.35
CA MET A 733 -4.18 -2.84 -3.16
C MET A 733 -3.91 -4.05 -2.27
N GLY A 734 -2.74 -4.10 -1.65
CA GLY A 734 -2.30 -5.26 -0.87
C GLY A 734 -2.23 -6.52 -1.75
N SER A 735 -3.08 -7.51 -1.46
CA SER A 735 -3.17 -8.76 -2.22
C SER A 735 -3.96 -8.66 -3.54
N GLN A 736 -4.67 -7.55 -3.76
CA GLN A 736 -5.45 -7.33 -4.98
C GLN A 736 -4.77 -6.32 -5.91
N VAL A 737 -4.96 -6.49 -7.21
CA VAL A 737 -4.49 -5.54 -8.23
C VAL A 737 -5.66 -5.02 -9.04
N MET A 738 -5.69 -3.71 -9.27
CA MET A 738 -6.72 -3.04 -10.04
C MET A 738 -6.11 -2.49 -11.33
N GLY A 739 -6.69 -2.82 -12.49
CA GLY A 739 -6.24 -2.23 -13.75
C GLY A 739 -6.71 -0.78 -13.87
N ILE A 740 -5.82 0.12 -14.25
CA ILE A 740 -6.10 1.54 -14.51
C ILE A 740 -5.43 1.90 -15.82
N ASP A 741 -6.11 2.63 -16.71
CA ASP A 741 -5.58 2.89 -18.06
C ASP A 741 -4.42 3.89 -18.08
N GLU A 742 -4.44 4.90 -17.22
CA GLU A 742 -3.40 5.91 -17.08
C GLU A 742 -3.18 6.32 -15.62
N ILE A 743 -1.92 6.56 -15.24
CA ILE A 743 -1.52 6.99 -13.90
C ILE A 743 -0.63 8.24 -14.02
N PRO A 744 -1.03 9.39 -13.43
CA PRO A 744 -0.26 10.63 -13.51
C PRO A 744 0.86 10.72 -12.46
N SER A 745 1.75 11.69 -12.67
CA SER A 745 2.83 12.06 -11.75
C SER A 745 2.36 12.23 -10.30
N GLY A 746 3.22 11.83 -9.37
CA GLY A 746 2.96 11.86 -7.92
C GLY A 746 2.39 10.55 -7.37
N ASN A 747 1.92 9.63 -8.21
CA ASN A 747 1.28 8.38 -7.82
C ASN A 747 2.21 7.16 -7.90
N ILE A 748 1.90 6.16 -7.08
CA ILE A 748 2.49 4.83 -7.14
C ILE A 748 1.78 4.00 -8.21
N ALA A 749 2.54 3.26 -8.99
CA ALA A 749 2.05 2.45 -10.09
C ALA A 749 2.76 1.09 -10.15
N GLY A 750 2.01 0.06 -10.52
CA GLY A 750 2.53 -1.22 -10.97
C GLY A 750 2.47 -1.31 -12.50
N LEU A 751 3.50 -1.86 -13.13
CA LEU A 751 3.55 -2.10 -14.57
C LEU A 751 3.68 -3.58 -14.89
N VAL A 752 3.03 -3.99 -15.98
CA VAL A 752 3.12 -5.34 -16.54
C VAL A 752 3.96 -5.30 -17.83
N GLY A 753 4.90 -6.25 -17.96
CA GLY A 753 5.72 -6.45 -19.16
C GLY A 753 7.09 -5.78 -19.17
N VAL A 754 7.47 -5.13 -18.06
CA VAL A 754 8.80 -4.52 -17.87
C VAL A 754 9.82 -5.51 -17.28
N ASP A 755 9.33 -6.55 -16.60
CA ASP A 755 10.09 -7.58 -15.87
C ASP A 755 11.07 -8.42 -16.73
N GLN A 756 10.89 -8.41 -18.05
CA GLN A 756 11.79 -9.07 -18.99
C GLN A 756 13.08 -8.27 -19.25
N TYR A 757 12.99 -6.94 -19.12
CA TYR A 757 14.06 -6.01 -19.52
C TYR A 757 14.78 -5.41 -18.32
N LEU A 758 14.17 -5.48 -17.14
CA LEU A 758 14.71 -4.94 -15.91
C LEU A 758 14.74 -6.04 -14.84
N ILE A 759 15.87 -6.17 -14.14
CA ILE A 759 16.05 -7.21 -13.11
C ILE A 759 15.62 -6.68 -11.72
N LYS A 760 16.15 -5.53 -11.31
CA LYS A 760 15.95 -4.97 -9.96
C LYS A 760 15.16 -3.67 -9.99
N GLY A 761 15.86 -2.55 -10.13
CA GLY A 761 15.29 -1.21 -10.27
C GLY A 761 15.88 -0.50 -11.47
N GLY A 762 15.27 0.60 -11.86
CA GLY A 762 15.63 1.36 -13.05
C GLY A 762 14.67 2.48 -13.36
N THR A 763 14.98 3.22 -14.43
CA THR A 763 14.23 4.41 -14.83
C THR A 763 13.42 4.11 -16.09
N ILE A 764 12.16 4.52 -16.11
CA ILE A 764 11.29 4.46 -17.28
C ILE A 764 11.01 5.88 -17.72
N THR A 765 11.28 6.15 -18.99
CA THR A 765 11.14 7.50 -19.54
C THR A 765 10.64 7.51 -20.97
N THR A 766 10.03 8.62 -21.39
CA THR A 766 9.74 8.93 -22.79
C THR A 766 10.75 9.88 -23.41
N PHE A 767 11.61 10.49 -22.59
CA PHE A 767 12.59 11.47 -23.06
C PHE A 767 13.87 10.81 -23.55
N LYS A 768 14.42 11.30 -24.65
CA LYS A 768 15.58 10.67 -25.32
C LYS A 768 16.89 10.91 -24.56
N ASP A 769 17.05 12.12 -24.02
CA ASP A 769 18.28 12.54 -23.36
C ASP A 769 18.15 12.47 -21.82
N ALA A 770 17.12 11.79 -21.32
CA ALA A 770 16.92 11.54 -19.90
C ALA A 770 18.08 10.74 -19.31
N HIS A 771 18.61 11.25 -18.20
CA HIS A 771 19.53 10.53 -17.35
C HIS A 771 18.76 9.57 -16.42
N ASN A 772 19.49 8.63 -15.84
CA ASN A 772 18.93 7.76 -14.83
C ASN A 772 18.57 8.53 -13.57
N MET A 773 17.50 8.09 -12.91
CA MET A 773 17.31 8.38 -11.50
C MET A 773 18.33 7.60 -10.68
N ARG A 774 18.83 8.21 -9.60
CA ARG A 774 19.89 7.67 -8.77
C ARG A 774 19.53 6.27 -8.29
N VAL A 775 20.44 5.31 -8.45
CA VAL A 775 20.21 3.92 -8.01
C VAL A 775 20.18 3.85 -6.47
N MET A 776 19.41 2.93 -5.92
CA MET A 776 19.38 2.70 -4.47
C MET A 776 20.73 2.20 -3.97
N LYS A 777 21.21 2.80 -2.88
CA LYS A 777 22.33 2.29 -2.11
C LYS A 777 21.78 1.51 -0.93
N PHE A 778 22.00 0.21 -0.93
CA PHE A 778 21.60 -0.63 0.20
C PHE A 778 22.54 -0.37 1.37
N SER A 779 21.98 -0.23 2.57
CA SER A 779 22.78 -0.03 3.79
C SER A 779 23.52 -1.28 4.25
N VAL A 780 23.08 -2.46 3.80
CA VAL A 780 23.63 -3.74 4.22
C VAL A 780 24.15 -4.48 2.99
N SER A 781 25.35 -5.05 3.12
CA SER A 781 25.94 -5.92 2.11
C SER A 781 25.50 -7.37 2.32
N PRO A 782 25.23 -8.14 1.25
CA PRO A 782 24.95 -9.57 1.37
C PRO A 782 26.23 -10.34 1.70
N VAL A 783 26.50 -10.56 2.98
CA VAL A 783 27.74 -11.18 3.47
C VAL A 783 27.65 -12.70 3.62
N VAL A 784 26.44 -13.23 3.85
CA VAL A 784 26.19 -14.67 4.05
C VAL A 784 25.91 -15.33 2.71
N ARG A 785 26.66 -16.39 2.37
CA ARG A 785 26.58 -17.14 1.11
C ARG A 785 26.22 -18.61 1.38
N VAL A 786 25.33 -19.19 0.57
CA VAL A 786 25.07 -20.64 0.55
C VAL A 786 25.17 -21.14 -0.87
N ALA A 787 25.87 -22.25 -1.08
CA ALA A 787 25.87 -22.98 -2.34
C ALA A 787 24.59 -23.82 -2.46
N VAL A 788 23.96 -23.78 -3.62
CA VAL A 788 22.72 -24.49 -3.93
C VAL A 788 22.87 -25.35 -5.17
N GLU A 789 22.41 -26.60 -5.05
CA GLU A 789 22.40 -27.57 -6.13
C GLU A 789 21.04 -28.24 -6.23
N PRO A 790 20.59 -28.68 -7.41
CA PRO A 790 19.36 -29.45 -7.51
C PRO A 790 19.61 -30.87 -6.98
N LYS A 791 18.65 -31.47 -6.25
CA LYS A 791 18.81 -32.88 -5.84
C LYS A 791 18.96 -33.81 -7.04
N ASN A 792 18.22 -33.52 -8.11
CA ASN A 792 18.29 -34.21 -9.38
C ASN A 792 19.03 -33.33 -10.41
N PRO A 793 20.17 -33.79 -10.98
CA PRO A 793 20.92 -33.02 -11.97
C PRO A 793 20.10 -32.61 -13.22
N SER A 794 19.07 -33.38 -13.58
CA SER A 794 18.17 -33.06 -14.70
C SER A 794 17.33 -31.79 -14.48
N ASP A 795 17.14 -31.37 -13.23
CA ASP A 795 16.37 -30.17 -12.88
C ASP A 795 17.24 -28.88 -12.86
N LEU A 796 18.52 -28.97 -13.21
CA LEU A 796 19.43 -27.83 -13.26
C LEU A 796 18.87 -26.63 -14.08
N PRO A 797 18.23 -26.81 -15.25
CA PRO A 797 17.64 -25.68 -15.97
C PRO A 797 16.55 -24.95 -15.17
N LYS A 798 15.77 -25.68 -14.36
CA LYS A 798 14.75 -25.09 -13.47
C LYS A 798 15.38 -24.35 -12.32
N LEU A 799 16.49 -24.86 -11.76
CA LEU A 799 17.24 -24.15 -10.72
C LEU A 799 17.78 -22.82 -11.25
N VAL A 800 18.44 -22.82 -12.41
CA VAL A 800 19.00 -21.60 -13.02
C VAL A 800 17.89 -20.57 -13.29
N GLU A 801 16.75 -21.01 -13.81
CA GLU A 801 15.59 -20.13 -14.02
C GLU A 801 14.99 -19.63 -12.69
N GLY A 802 14.93 -20.50 -11.67
CA GLY A 802 14.49 -20.13 -10.32
C GLY A 802 15.40 -19.10 -9.66
N LEU A 803 16.72 -19.24 -9.80
CA LEU A 803 17.72 -18.29 -9.31
C LEU A 803 17.58 -16.92 -9.99
N LYS A 804 17.34 -16.89 -11.30
CA LYS A 804 17.06 -15.64 -12.02
C LYS A 804 15.79 -14.96 -11.50
N ARG A 805 14.76 -15.73 -11.12
CA ARG A 805 13.51 -15.20 -10.54
C ARG A 805 13.72 -14.70 -9.12
N LEU A 806 14.50 -15.43 -8.31
CA LEU A 806 14.85 -15.01 -6.96
C LEU A 806 15.62 -13.68 -6.97
N ALA A 807 16.62 -13.55 -7.84
CA ALA A 807 17.40 -12.33 -8.02
C ALA A 807 16.57 -11.12 -8.51
N LYS A 808 15.41 -11.37 -9.11
CA LYS A 808 14.41 -10.33 -9.47
C LYS A 808 13.50 -10.00 -8.30
N SER A 809 13.03 -11.01 -7.55
CA SER A 809 12.07 -10.80 -6.46
C SER A 809 12.68 -10.04 -5.28
N ASP A 810 13.95 -10.28 -4.96
CA ASP A 810 14.61 -9.64 -3.82
C ASP A 810 15.65 -8.60 -4.31
N PRO A 811 15.56 -7.33 -3.87
CA PRO A 811 16.49 -6.29 -4.30
C PRO A 811 17.96 -6.55 -3.91
N MET A 812 18.22 -7.24 -2.81
CA MET A 812 19.56 -7.39 -2.23
C MET A 812 20.20 -8.75 -2.49
N VAL A 813 19.40 -9.80 -2.70
CA VAL A 813 19.94 -11.12 -3.04
C VAL A 813 20.86 -11.04 -4.25
N GLN A 814 21.99 -11.72 -4.15
CA GLN A 814 22.92 -11.93 -5.25
C GLN A 814 22.99 -13.43 -5.55
N CYS A 815 22.63 -13.78 -6.79
CA CYS A 815 22.82 -15.13 -7.31
C CYS A 815 24.07 -15.11 -8.19
N ILE A 816 25.13 -15.79 -7.75
CA ILE A 816 26.42 -15.84 -8.41
C ILE A 816 26.59 -17.23 -9.01
N PHE A 817 27.00 -17.27 -10.27
CA PHE A 817 27.32 -18.50 -10.98
C PHE A 817 28.85 -18.58 -11.03
N GLU A 818 29.44 -19.50 -10.27
CA GLU A 818 30.89 -19.69 -10.26
C GLU A 818 31.35 -20.61 -11.41
N GLU A 819 32.60 -20.42 -11.85
CA GLU A 819 33.21 -21.28 -12.88
C GLU A 819 33.41 -22.73 -12.42
N SER A 820 33.48 -22.94 -11.10
CA SER A 820 33.48 -24.26 -10.45
C SER A 820 32.22 -25.09 -10.75
N GLY A 821 31.14 -24.45 -11.23
CA GLY A 821 29.83 -25.05 -11.41
C GLY A 821 28.90 -24.88 -10.21
N GLU A 822 29.38 -24.30 -9.11
CA GLU A 822 28.56 -23.97 -7.95
C GLU A 822 27.64 -22.78 -8.23
N HIS A 823 26.42 -22.84 -7.70
CA HIS A 823 25.49 -21.72 -7.71
C HIS A 823 25.36 -21.18 -6.30
N ILE A 824 25.74 -19.90 -6.10
CA ILE A 824 25.77 -19.29 -4.79
C ILE A 824 24.62 -18.29 -4.66
N VAL A 825 23.88 -18.39 -3.55
CA VAL A 825 22.90 -17.39 -3.12
C VAL A 825 23.49 -16.63 -1.94
N ALA A 826 23.65 -15.32 -2.09
CA ALA A 826 24.11 -14.43 -1.03
C ALA A 826 22.97 -13.55 -0.50
N GLY A 827 22.84 -13.46 0.82
CA GLY A 827 21.86 -12.65 1.54
C GLY A 827 22.49 -11.84 2.67
N ALA A 828 21.72 -10.93 3.28
CA ALA A 828 22.21 -10.11 4.39
C ALA A 828 22.45 -10.89 5.69
N GLY A 829 21.59 -11.88 5.97
CA GLY A 829 21.60 -12.62 7.22
C GLY A 829 21.02 -14.03 7.04
N GLU A 830 21.11 -14.82 8.11
CA GLU A 830 20.67 -16.22 8.12
C GLU A 830 19.16 -16.34 7.85
N LEU A 831 18.34 -15.51 8.50
CA LEU A 831 16.89 -15.55 8.34
C LEU A 831 16.48 -15.16 6.92
N HIS A 832 17.07 -14.11 6.36
CA HIS A 832 16.77 -13.71 4.98
C HIS A 832 17.16 -14.82 3.98
N LEU A 833 18.31 -15.46 4.17
CA LEU A 833 18.73 -16.55 3.31
C LEU A 833 17.83 -17.79 3.45
N GLU A 834 17.40 -18.13 4.67
CA GLU A 834 16.42 -19.20 4.92
C GLU A 834 15.15 -19.01 4.09
N ILE A 835 14.60 -17.79 4.09
CA ILE A 835 13.39 -17.46 3.33
C ILE A 835 13.67 -17.50 1.82
N CYS A 836 14.80 -16.96 1.37
CA CYS A 836 15.15 -16.98 -0.05
C CYS A 836 15.30 -18.40 -0.59
N LEU A 837 15.92 -19.30 0.18
CA LEU A 837 16.08 -20.70 -0.18
C LEU A 837 14.73 -21.42 -0.20
N LYS A 838 13.83 -21.09 0.73
CA LYS A 838 12.45 -21.61 0.73
C LYS A 838 11.65 -21.11 -0.48
N ASP A 839 11.70 -19.81 -0.78
CA ASP A 839 11.08 -19.21 -1.98
C ASP A 839 11.63 -19.85 -3.26
N LEU A 840 12.93 -20.18 -3.28
CA LEU A 840 13.57 -20.88 -4.38
C LEU A 840 13.03 -22.31 -4.56
N GLU A 841 12.97 -23.08 -3.48
CA GLU A 841 12.53 -24.48 -3.46
C GLU A 841 11.02 -24.63 -3.76
N GLU A 842 10.18 -23.79 -3.15
CA GLU A 842 8.70 -23.92 -3.21
C GLU A 842 8.07 -23.14 -4.38
N ASP A 843 8.50 -21.89 -4.61
CA ASP A 843 7.80 -20.96 -5.50
C ASP A 843 8.50 -20.73 -6.85
N HIS A 844 9.81 -20.47 -6.84
CA HIS A 844 10.53 -20.04 -8.04
C HIS A 844 11.00 -21.21 -8.91
N ALA A 845 11.77 -22.13 -8.35
CA ALA A 845 12.26 -23.32 -9.04
C ALA A 845 11.27 -24.49 -8.92
N GLY A 846 10.60 -24.62 -7.76
CA GLY A 846 9.62 -25.69 -7.53
C GLY A 846 10.25 -27.09 -7.53
N ILE A 847 11.49 -27.20 -7.07
CA ILE A 847 12.27 -28.44 -7.06
C ILE A 847 12.98 -28.61 -5.72
N PRO A 848 13.20 -29.85 -5.26
CA PRO A 848 14.02 -30.10 -4.11
C PRO A 848 15.48 -29.70 -4.33
N ILE A 849 16.02 -28.87 -3.44
CA ILE A 849 17.42 -28.38 -3.51
C ILE A 849 18.29 -29.01 -2.41
N LYS A 850 19.59 -29.13 -2.68
CA LYS A 850 20.63 -29.36 -1.69
C LYS A 850 21.25 -28.01 -1.37
N LYS A 851 21.39 -27.71 -0.08
CA LYS A 851 21.99 -26.49 0.43
C LYS A 851 23.27 -26.86 1.19
N SER A 852 24.36 -26.14 0.92
CA SER A 852 25.57 -26.22 1.74
C SER A 852 25.36 -25.52 3.08
N ASP A 853 26.33 -25.68 3.98
CA ASP A 853 26.43 -24.83 5.16
C ASP A 853 26.68 -23.37 4.71
N PRO A 854 26.17 -22.38 5.47
CA PRO A 854 26.39 -20.98 5.16
C PRO A 854 27.86 -20.62 5.39
N VAL A 855 28.43 -19.88 4.44
CA VAL A 855 29.80 -19.39 4.50
C VAL A 855 29.81 -17.87 4.34
N VAL A 856 30.84 -17.23 4.88
CA VAL A 856 30.97 -15.77 4.89
C VAL A 856 31.87 -15.29 3.75
N SER A 857 31.55 -14.12 3.21
CA SER A 857 32.41 -13.40 2.27
C SER A 857 33.52 -12.67 3.02
N TYR A 858 34.77 -12.93 2.68
CA TYR A 858 35.92 -12.20 3.24
C TYR A 858 36.36 -11.07 2.29
N ARG A 859 37.27 -10.21 2.75
CA ARG A 859 37.97 -9.23 1.91
C ARG A 859 39.47 -9.38 2.07
N GLU A 860 40.22 -8.98 1.06
CA GLU A 860 41.69 -8.96 1.10
C GLU A 860 42.19 -7.54 1.36
N THR A 861 43.17 -7.37 2.25
CA THR A 861 43.83 -6.08 2.52
C THR A 861 45.34 -6.27 2.69
N VAL A 862 46.06 -5.19 2.97
CA VAL A 862 47.50 -5.17 3.27
C VAL A 862 47.73 -4.49 4.61
N SER A 863 48.69 -4.95 5.42
CA SER A 863 49.00 -4.31 6.71
C SER A 863 50.19 -3.36 6.65
N ALA A 864 51.03 -3.45 5.61
CA ALA A 864 52.27 -2.68 5.50
C ALA A 864 52.45 -2.15 4.06
N PRO A 865 53.28 -1.11 3.85
CA PRO A 865 53.71 -0.76 2.49
C PRO A 865 54.52 -1.90 1.87
N SER A 866 54.46 -2.03 0.54
CA SER A 866 55.28 -2.98 -0.22
C SER A 866 56.76 -2.81 0.14
N ASN A 867 57.43 -3.92 0.46
CA ASN A 867 58.86 -3.90 0.82
C ASN A 867 59.80 -3.59 -0.38
N GLN A 868 59.28 -3.68 -1.61
CA GLN A 868 59.99 -3.33 -2.84
C GLN A 868 58.99 -2.84 -3.90
N ILE A 869 59.48 -2.05 -4.86
CA ILE A 869 58.69 -1.65 -6.03
C ILE A 869 58.55 -2.86 -6.97
N CYS A 870 57.32 -3.26 -7.26
CA CYS A 870 57.05 -4.43 -8.07
C CYS A 870 57.05 -4.08 -9.56
N LEU A 871 57.67 -4.95 -10.37
CA LEU A 871 57.78 -4.81 -11.82
C LEU A 871 57.01 -5.93 -12.53
N SER A 872 56.24 -5.58 -13.56
CA SER A 872 55.75 -6.55 -14.54
C SER A 872 55.99 -6.09 -15.98
N LYS A 873 56.30 -7.03 -16.86
CA LYS A 873 56.53 -6.84 -18.29
C LYS A 873 55.28 -7.24 -19.08
N SER A 874 55.05 -6.58 -20.22
CA SER A 874 54.03 -7.01 -21.18
C SER A 874 54.41 -8.30 -21.89
N PRO A 875 53.44 -9.06 -22.45
CA PRO A 875 53.73 -10.25 -23.25
C PRO A 875 54.73 -10.00 -24.38
N ASN A 876 54.72 -8.80 -24.97
CA ASN A 876 55.70 -8.39 -25.98
C ASN A 876 57.06 -7.95 -25.40
N ASN A 877 57.26 -7.94 -24.08
CA ASN A 877 58.47 -7.51 -23.34
C ASN A 877 58.89 -6.02 -23.48
N HIS A 878 58.13 -5.20 -24.20
CA HIS A 878 58.48 -3.81 -24.47
C HIS A 878 57.93 -2.83 -23.43
N ASN A 879 56.79 -3.15 -22.82
CA ASN A 879 56.17 -2.32 -21.79
C ASN A 879 56.46 -2.86 -20.40
N ARG A 880 56.65 -1.96 -19.45
CA ARG A 880 56.96 -2.28 -18.05
C ARG A 880 56.17 -1.35 -17.15
N LEU A 881 55.52 -1.91 -16.14
CA LEU A 881 54.81 -1.15 -15.10
C LEU A 881 55.49 -1.38 -13.76
N TYR A 882 55.65 -0.31 -13.00
CA TYR A 882 56.22 -0.31 -11.65
C TYR A 882 55.14 0.16 -10.67
N VAL A 883 54.75 -0.71 -9.74
CA VAL A 883 53.67 -0.44 -8.78
C VAL A 883 54.06 -0.83 -7.36
N SER A 884 53.65 -0.01 -6.40
CA SER A 884 53.70 -0.29 -4.96
C SER A 884 52.31 -0.21 -4.34
N ALA A 885 52.07 -1.00 -3.30
CA ALA A 885 50.83 -1.00 -2.51
C ALA A 885 51.10 -0.53 -1.08
N ARG A 886 50.13 0.13 -0.45
CA ARG A 886 50.15 0.52 0.96
C ARG A 886 48.74 0.51 1.55
N PRO A 887 48.59 0.26 2.86
CA PRO A 887 47.30 0.40 3.53
C PRO A 887 46.80 1.84 3.41
N MET A 888 45.48 1.99 3.30
CA MET A 888 44.83 3.28 3.45
C MET A 888 44.74 3.67 4.94
N PRO A 889 44.68 4.98 5.25
CA PRO A 889 44.40 5.42 6.62
C PRO A 889 43.05 4.92 7.11
N ASP A 890 42.95 4.72 8.43
CA ASP A 890 41.72 4.31 9.09
C ASP A 890 40.59 5.33 8.83
N GLY A 891 39.35 4.85 8.68
CA GLY A 891 38.19 5.68 8.37
C GLY A 891 38.05 6.07 6.90
N LEU A 892 39.11 6.01 6.09
CA LEU A 892 39.03 6.39 4.67
C LEU A 892 38.21 5.39 3.85
N ALA A 893 38.36 4.10 4.13
CA ALA A 893 37.59 3.06 3.45
C ALA A 893 36.08 3.21 3.75
N GLU A 894 35.75 3.54 5.00
CA GLU A 894 34.38 3.80 5.46
C GLU A 894 33.82 5.06 4.80
N ALA A 895 34.58 6.16 4.74
CA ALA A 895 34.14 7.40 4.09
C ALA A 895 33.87 7.25 2.57
N ILE A 896 34.64 6.38 1.89
CA ILE A 896 34.38 6.02 0.50
C ILE A 896 33.08 5.19 0.40
N ASP A 897 32.93 4.19 1.26
CA ASP A 897 31.72 3.35 1.29
C ASP A 897 30.46 4.12 1.65
N GLU A 898 30.53 5.13 2.51
CA GLU A 898 29.42 6.02 2.90
C GLU A 898 29.12 7.05 1.82
N GLY A 899 30.11 7.35 0.97
CA GLY A 899 29.98 8.27 -0.16
C GLY A 899 30.31 9.71 0.20
N GLU A 900 30.99 9.96 1.33
CA GLU A 900 31.60 11.26 1.60
C GLU A 900 32.67 11.60 0.55
N ILE A 901 33.37 10.57 0.07
CA ILE A 901 34.37 10.67 -0.99
C ILE A 901 33.83 9.96 -2.22
N ASP A 902 33.26 10.75 -3.13
CA ASP A 902 32.68 10.24 -4.38
C ASP A 902 33.74 10.22 -5.53
N PRO A 903 33.91 9.10 -6.23
CA PRO A 903 34.64 9.05 -7.50
C PRO A 903 34.14 10.06 -8.53
N LYS A 904 32.82 10.33 -8.58
CA LYS A 904 32.17 11.24 -9.53
C LYS A 904 32.28 12.72 -9.14
N GLY A 905 32.63 13.03 -7.88
CA GLY A 905 32.76 14.39 -7.37
C GLY A 905 33.93 15.17 -8.01
N ASP A 906 33.93 16.50 -7.83
CA ASP A 906 35.03 17.34 -8.30
C ASP A 906 36.36 16.93 -7.64
N PHE A 907 37.39 16.77 -8.46
CA PHE A 907 38.67 16.24 -8.00
C PHE A 907 39.43 17.21 -7.09
N LYS A 908 39.16 18.52 -7.14
CA LYS A 908 39.79 19.51 -6.25
C LYS A 908 39.14 19.48 -4.88
N ASP A 909 37.82 19.45 -4.82
CA ASP A 909 37.09 19.32 -3.55
C ASP A 909 37.43 18.01 -2.85
N ARG A 910 37.45 16.91 -3.61
CA ARG A 910 37.91 15.61 -3.11
C ARG A 910 39.34 15.67 -2.56
N ALA A 911 40.25 16.31 -3.27
CA ALA A 911 41.64 16.45 -2.82
C ALA A 911 41.77 17.29 -1.55
N ARG A 912 40.93 18.32 -1.38
CA ARG A 912 40.88 19.11 -0.14
C ARG A 912 40.40 18.26 1.03
N ILE A 913 39.30 17.52 0.87
CA ILE A 913 38.75 16.65 1.93
C ILE A 913 39.77 15.59 2.35
N LEU A 914 40.42 14.96 1.38
CA LEU A 914 41.46 13.96 1.63
C LEU A 914 42.65 14.54 2.40
N ALA A 915 43.06 15.78 2.09
CA ALA A 915 44.16 16.43 2.79
C ALA A 915 43.79 16.89 4.21
N GLU A 916 42.58 17.44 4.39
CA GLU A 916 42.13 17.98 5.67
C GLU A 916 41.73 16.88 6.67
N LYS A 917 40.98 15.86 6.23
CA LYS A 917 40.47 14.79 7.12
C LYS A 917 41.42 13.59 7.27
N PHE A 918 42.16 13.26 6.22
CA PHE A 918 42.93 12.00 6.13
C PHE A 918 44.43 12.20 5.88
N GLU A 919 44.91 13.44 6.02
CA GLU A 919 46.33 13.81 5.90
C GLU A 919 46.99 13.40 4.56
N TYR A 920 46.22 13.34 3.48
CA TYR A 920 46.77 13.10 2.14
C TYR A 920 47.51 14.31 1.59
N ASP A 921 48.54 14.04 0.80
CA ASP A 921 49.12 15.08 -0.04
C ASP A 921 48.12 15.53 -1.13
N VAL A 922 47.88 16.84 -1.19
CA VAL A 922 46.91 17.44 -2.14
C VAL A 922 47.28 17.16 -3.59
N THR A 923 48.59 17.09 -3.91
CA THR A 923 49.03 16.85 -5.28
C THR A 923 48.82 15.39 -5.70
N GLU A 924 49.04 14.45 -4.78
CA GLU A 924 48.73 13.03 -5.01
C GLU A 924 47.22 12.78 -5.07
N ALA A 925 46.44 13.42 -4.20
CA ALA A 925 44.99 13.26 -4.16
C ALA A 925 44.30 13.74 -5.46
N ARG A 926 44.87 14.75 -6.14
CA ARG A 926 44.41 15.18 -7.48
C ARG A 926 44.75 14.20 -8.59
N LYS A 927 45.72 13.31 -8.38
CA LYS A 927 46.19 12.30 -9.33
C LYS A 927 45.57 10.91 -9.12
N ILE A 928 44.51 10.82 -8.33
CA ILE A 928 43.71 9.59 -8.24
C ILE A 928 43.08 9.31 -9.61
N TRP A 929 43.42 8.16 -10.20
CA TRP A 929 42.90 7.73 -11.49
C TRP A 929 41.56 7.03 -11.38
N SER A 930 41.40 6.17 -10.37
CA SER A 930 40.19 5.36 -10.21
C SER A 930 40.08 4.80 -8.80
N PHE A 931 38.83 4.56 -8.41
CA PHE A 931 38.43 3.77 -7.25
C PHE A 931 38.12 2.34 -7.70
N GLY A 932 38.43 1.32 -6.90
CA GLY A 932 38.22 -0.08 -7.28
C GLY A 932 37.73 -0.95 -6.14
N PRO A 933 37.01 -2.05 -6.40
CA PRO A 933 36.51 -2.48 -7.71
C PRO A 933 35.30 -1.66 -8.19
N HIS A 934 34.84 -1.90 -9.44
CA HIS A 934 33.65 -1.31 -10.06
C HIS A 934 33.60 0.22 -10.14
N GLY A 935 34.73 0.91 -9.98
CA GLY A 935 34.78 2.38 -10.05
C GLY A 935 34.32 3.10 -8.78
N ASN A 936 33.85 2.39 -7.76
CA ASN A 936 33.33 2.96 -6.51
C ASN A 936 33.83 2.26 -5.24
N GLY A 937 34.61 1.19 -5.37
CA GLY A 937 35.11 0.45 -4.22
C GLY A 937 36.25 1.18 -3.46
N PRO A 938 36.48 0.79 -2.20
CA PRO A 938 37.47 1.40 -1.32
C PRO A 938 38.88 0.88 -1.63
N ASN A 939 39.38 1.12 -2.83
CA ASN A 939 40.79 0.98 -3.21
C ASN A 939 41.16 2.10 -4.17
N LEU A 940 42.35 2.68 -4.03
CA LEU A 940 42.78 3.83 -4.84
C LEU A 940 43.91 3.45 -5.79
N LEU A 941 43.79 3.85 -7.05
CA LEU A 941 44.92 3.87 -7.99
C LEU A 941 45.39 5.32 -8.17
N ILE A 942 46.64 5.59 -7.81
CA ILE A 942 47.24 6.93 -7.85
C ILE A 942 48.46 6.95 -8.76
N ASP A 943 48.53 7.95 -9.64
CA ASP A 943 49.68 8.19 -10.49
C ASP A 943 50.75 9.02 -9.76
N VAL A 944 51.91 8.42 -9.53
CA VAL A 944 53.07 9.04 -8.88
C VAL A 944 54.21 9.26 -9.88
N THR A 945 54.00 8.92 -11.15
CA THR A 945 55.02 9.03 -12.20
C THR A 945 55.44 10.48 -12.47
N LYS A 946 56.66 10.67 -12.96
CA LYS A 946 57.25 11.99 -13.28
C LYS A 946 57.91 11.96 -14.66
N GLY A 947 57.37 12.73 -15.60
CA GLY A 947 58.01 12.96 -16.92
C GLY A 947 57.81 11.84 -17.95
N GLU A 948 56.91 10.88 -17.71
CA GLU A 948 56.65 9.76 -18.62
C GLU A 948 55.73 10.14 -19.78
N GLN A 949 56.14 9.80 -21.01
CA GLN A 949 55.37 10.03 -22.22
C GLN A 949 54.33 8.92 -22.44
N TYR A 950 53.22 9.23 -23.13
CA TYR A 950 52.15 8.29 -23.50
C TYR A 950 51.33 7.69 -22.34
N ILE A 951 51.49 8.17 -21.11
CA ILE A 951 50.77 7.63 -19.94
C ILE A 951 49.23 7.76 -20.07
N ASN A 952 48.75 8.86 -20.67
CA ASN A 952 47.33 9.09 -20.89
C ASN A 952 46.71 8.09 -21.87
N GLU A 953 47.49 7.54 -22.81
CA GLU A 953 46.99 6.57 -23.79
C GLU A 953 46.77 5.19 -23.19
N ILE A 954 47.55 4.82 -22.17
CA ILE A 954 47.44 3.51 -21.50
C ILE A 954 46.53 3.55 -20.27
N LYS A 955 46.09 4.74 -19.84
CA LYS A 955 45.31 4.96 -18.62
C LYS A 955 44.12 4.02 -18.53
N ASP A 956 43.30 3.95 -19.58
CA ASP A 956 42.10 3.10 -19.59
C ASP A 956 42.43 1.61 -19.46
N SER A 957 43.55 1.18 -20.05
CA SER A 957 44.01 -0.22 -19.97
C SER A 957 44.55 -0.58 -18.59
N VAL A 958 45.31 0.34 -17.95
CA VAL A 958 45.80 0.16 -16.58
C VAL A 958 44.63 0.16 -15.60
N VAL A 959 43.70 1.11 -15.73
CA VAL A 959 42.48 1.17 -14.91
C VAL A 959 41.67 -0.11 -15.07
N SER A 960 41.45 -0.61 -16.29
CA SER A 960 40.72 -1.88 -16.51
C SER A 960 41.41 -3.06 -15.83
N GLY A 961 42.74 -3.15 -15.91
CA GLY A 961 43.52 -4.19 -15.24
C GLY A 961 43.44 -4.09 -13.72
N PHE A 962 43.47 -2.87 -13.18
CA PHE A 962 43.30 -2.58 -11.75
C PHE A 962 41.89 -2.94 -11.25
N GLN A 963 40.84 -2.60 -12.00
CA GLN A 963 39.45 -2.97 -11.66
C GLN A 963 39.29 -4.49 -11.57
N TRP A 964 39.87 -5.22 -12.51
CA TRP A 964 39.85 -6.67 -12.49
C TRP A 964 40.65 -7.23 -11.31
N ALA A 965 41.88 -6.75 -11.11
CA ALA A 965 42.74 -7.22 -10.03
C ALA A 965 42.13 -7.01 -8.65
N THR A 966 41.54 -5.83 -8.39
CA THR A 966 40.88 -5.53 -7.10
C THR A 966 39.55 -6.25 -6.90
N LYS A 967 38.89 -6.66 -7.98
CA LYS A 967 37.67 -7.48 -7.90
C LYS A 967 37.98 -8.91 -7.46
N GLU A 968 39.06 -9.49 -7.98
CA GLU A 968 39.42 -10.86 -7.67
C GLU A 968 40.36 -10.94 -6.47
N GLY A 969 41.37 -10.10 -6.24
CA GLY A 969 42.32 -10.39 -5.16
C GLY A 969 43.36 -11.44 -5.56
N VAL A 970 44.39 -11.63 -4.73
CA VAL A 970 45.51 -12.56 -4.99
C VAL A 970 45.50 -13.78 -4.07
N LEU A 971 44.96 -13.66 -2.86
CA LEU A 971 45.01 -14.73 -1.86
C LEU A 971 44.01 -15.84 -2.19
N CYS A 972 42.73 -15.52 -2.32
CA CYS A 972 41.65 -16.51 -2.47
C CYS A 972 40.56 -16.08 -3.45
N GLU A 973 40.90 -15.16 -4.35
CA GLU A 973 39.98 -14.57 -5.31
C GLU A 973 38.77 -13.87 -4.64
N GLU A 974 38.98 -13.21 -3.49
CA GLU A 974 38.01 -12.28 -2.90
C GLU A 974 38.38 -10.80 -3.12
N THR A 975 37.36 -9.94 -3.20
CA THR A 975 37.54 -8.51 -3.47
C THR A 975 38.46 -7.84 -2.46
N MET A 976 39.39 -7.02 -2.96
CA MET A 976 40.31 -6.21 -2.16
C MET A 976 39.59 -5.04 -1.49
N ARG A 977 40.08 -4.60 -0.33
CA ARG A 977 39.56 -3.45 0.42
C ARG A 977 40.70 -2.74 1.16
N GLY A 978 40.66 -1.41 1.18
CA GLY A 978 41.54 -0.63 2.04
C GLY A 978 42.95 -0.44 1.48
N ILE A 979 43.16 -0.65 0.17
CA ILE A 979 44.49 -0.63 -0.44
C ILE A 979 44.67 0.59 -1.35
N ARG A 980 45.78 1.30 -1.16
CA ARG A 980 46.26 2.34 -2.06
C ARG A 980 47.40 1.80 -2.91
N PHE A 981 47.24 1.89 -4.22
CA PHE A 981 48.23 1.51 -5.22
C PHE A 981 48.84 2.77 -5.84
N ASN A 982 50.17 2.83 -5.86
CA ASN A 982 50.91 3.88 -6.56
C ASN A 982 51.47 3.31 -7.85
N LEU A 983 51.22 3.99 -8.97
CA LEU A 983 51.98 3.79 -10.19
C LEU A 983 53.27 4.61 -10.09
N ASP A 984 54.36 3.95 -9.72
CA ASP A 984 55.66 4.59 -9.46
C ASP A 984 56.43 4.92 -10.74
N GLY A 985 56.23 4.12 -11.80
CA GLY A 985 56.91 4.32 -13.08
C GLY A 985 56.32 3.47 -14.19
N VAL A 986 56.57 3.88 -15.44
CA VAL A 986 56.21 3.11 -16.64
C VAL A 986 57.35 3.20 -17.66
N LYS A 987 57.61 2.10 -18.37
CA LYS A 987 58.43 2.12 -19.59
C LYS A 987 57.55 1.65 -20.72
N LEU A 988 57.30 2.49 -21.72
CA LEU A 988 56.38 2.19 -22.80
C LEU A 988 57.10 2.12 -24.15
N HIS A 989 56.64 1.24 -25.04
CA HIS A 989 57.11 1.21 -26.43
C HIS A 989 56.77 2.55 -27.12
N ALA A 990 57.47 2.94 -28.19
CA ALA A 990 57.21 4.21 -28.90
C ALA A 990 55.92 4.19 -29.75
N ASP A 991 55.59 3.04 -30.35
CA ASP A 991 54.38 2.88 -31.18
C ASP A 991 53.17 2.39 -30.37
N ALA A 992 52.01 3.02 -30.60
CA ALA A 992 50.75 2.70 -29.92
C ALA A 992 50.25 1.26 -30.20
N ILE A 993 50.58 0.69 -31.37
CA ILE A 993 50.20 -0.68 -31.74
C ILE A 993 50.76 -1.69 -30.73
N HIS A 994 51.96 -1.43 -30.20
CA HIS A 994 52.61 -2.28 -29.20
C HIS A 994 52.20 -1.96 -27.74
N ARG A 995 51.28 -1.01 -27.54
CA ARG A 995 50.71 -0.59 -26.25
C ARG A 995 49.22 -0.90 -26.12
N GLY A 996 48.66 -1.74 -27.00
CA GLY A 996 47.24 -2.08 -26.97
C GLY A 996 46.79 -2.73 -25.64
N ALA A 997 45.48 -2.73 -25.40
CA ALA A 997 44.88 -3.23 -24.15
C ALA A 997 45.31 -4.66 -23.79
N GLY A 998 45.42 -5.56 -24.77
CA GLY A 998 45.88 -6.94 -24.56
C GLY A 998 47.33 -7.06 -24.07
N GLN A 999 48.14 -6.00 -24.16
CA GLN A 999 49.50 -5.95 -23.63
C GLN A 999 49.55 -5.32 -22.23
N ILE A 1000 48.83 -4.22 -22.01
CA ILE A 1000 48.92 -3.44 -20.77
C ILE A 1000 48.04 -4.01 -19.66
N LEU A 1001 46.82 -4.42 -19.98
CA LEU A 1001 45.84 -4.90 -18.99
C LEU A 1001 46.35 -6.13 -18.19
N PRO A 1002 46.85 -7.21 -18.81
CA PRO A 1002 47.38 -8.34 -18.05
C PRO A 1002 48.62 -7.96 -17.23
N THR A 1003 49.47 -7.05 -17.72
CA THR A 1003 50.64 -6.54 -16.99
C THR A 1003 50.23 -5.72 -15.77
N ALA A 1004 49.22 -4.87 -15.91
CA ALA A 1004 48.66 -4.09 -14.80
C ALA A 1004 48.07 -5.04 -13.73
N ARG A 1005 47.34 -6.08 -14.15
CA ARG A 1005 46.81 -7.08 -13.22
C ARG A 1005 47.93 -7.82 -12.46
N ARG A 1006 48.95 -8.30 -13.16
CA ARG A 1006 50.09 -9.01 -12.55
C ARG A 1006 50.86 -8.12 -11.56
N VAL A 1007 51.17 -6.87 -11.93
CA VAL A 1007 51.94 -5.99 -11.05
C VAL A 1007 51.15 -5.59 -9.79
N VAL A 1008 49.83 -5.43 -9.90
CA VAL A 1008 48.96 -5.20 -8.73
C VAL A 1008 49.05 -6.39 -7.76
N TYR A 1009 48.92 -7.64 -8.24
CA TYR A 1009 49.08 -8.81 -7.39
C TYR A 1009 50.47 -8.93 -6.75
N ALA A 1010 51.54 -8.64 -7.51
CA ALA A 1010 52.89 -8.62 -6.97
C ALA A 1010 53.04 -7.58 -5.84
N SER A 1011 52.47 -6.38 -6.03
CA SER A 1011 52.52 -5.32 -5.03
C SER A 1011 51.78 -5.68 -3.73
N VAL A 1012 50.67 -6.42 -3.81
CA VAL A 1012 49.94 -6.91 -2.62
C VAL A 1012 50.76 -7.97 -1.87
N LEU A 1013 51.34 -8.95 -2.57
CA LEU A 1013 52.14 -10.01 -1.93
C LEU A 1013 53.38 -9.47 -1.21
N THR A 1014 53.93 -8.34 -1.66
CA THR A 1014 55.07 -7.66 -1.01
C THR A 1014 54.67 -6.72 0.13
N ALA A 1015 53.37 -6.47 0.31
CA ALA A 1015 52.78 -5.53 1.26
C ALA A 1015 52.18 -6.19 2.51
N GLN A 1016 52.57 -7.44 2.82
CA GLN A 1016 52.04 -8.23 3.94
C GLN A 1016 50.50 -8.35 3.87
N PRO A 1017 49.98 -9.20 2.96
CA PRO A 1017 48.55 -9.32 2.77
C PRO A 1017 47.85 -9.90 4.01
N ARG A 1018 46.63 -9.44 4.29
CA ARG A 1018 45.78 -9.86 5.40
C ARG A 1018 44.37 -10.15 4.93
N LEU A 1019 43.65 -10.97 5.69
CA LEU A 1019 42.24 -11.26 5.44
C LEU A 1019 41.37 -10.44 6.40
N LEU A 1020 40.31 -9.84 5.88
CA LEU A 1020 39.30 -9.13 6.66
C LEU A 1020 38.07 -10.03 6.82
N GLU A 1021 37.63 -10.24 8.06
CA GLU A 1021 36.35 -10.84 8.40
C GLU A 1021 35.29 -9.75 8.63
N PRO A 1022 34.03 -9.96 8.22
CA PRO A 1022 32.96 -9.04 8.54
C PRO A 1022 32.52 -9.22 9.99
N ILE A 1023 32.17 -8.10 10.63
CA ILE A 1023 31.72 -8.05 12.03
C ILE A 1023 30.29 -7.55 12.08
N TYR A 1024 29.47 -8.21 12.90
CA TYR A 1024 28.17 -7.72 13.30
C TYR A 1024 28.26 -6.90 14.58
N LEU A 1025 27.60 -5.74 14.60
CA LEU A 1025 27.11 -5.14 15.82
C LEU A 1025 25.88 -5.91 16.27
N VAL A 1026 25.92 -6.47 17.47
CA VAL A 1026 24.83 -7.20 18.09
C VAL A 1026 24.24 -6.36 19.20
N GLU A 1027 22.96 -6.00 19.07
CA GLU A 1027 22.17 -5.39 20.14
C GLU A 1027 21.31 -6.49 20.78
N ILE A 1028 21.41 -6.66 22.09
CA ILE A 1028 20.65 -7.66 22.83
C ILE A 1028 19.84 -6.98 23.91
N GLN A 1029 18.52 -7.13 23.82
CA GLN A 1029 17.61 -6.67 24.87
C GLN A 1029 17.28 -7.83 25.82
N CYS A 1030 17.48 -7.62 27.11
CA CYS A 1030 17.26 -8.65 28.11
C CYS A 1030 16.95 -8.09 29.50
N PRO A 1031 16.27 -8.84 30.37
CA PRO A 1031 16.24 -8.55 31.81
C PRO A 1031 17.63 -8.75 32.45
N GLU A 1032 17.88 -8.08 33.58
CA GLU A 1032 19.13 -8.17 34.34
C GLU A 1032 19.61 -9.61 34.61
N GLN A 1033 18.67 -10.51 34.92
CA GLN A 1033 18.93 -11.91 35.25
C GLN A 1033 19.54 -12.71 34.10
N ALA A 1034 19.32 -12.29 32.85
CA ALA A 1034 19.77 -12.98 31.65
C ALA A 1034 21.15 -12.54 31.16
N ILE A 1035 21.71 -11.46 31.70
CA ILE A 1035 23.01 -10.88 31.27
C ILE A 1035 24.13 -11.91 31.40
N GLY A 1036 24.18 -12.67 32.48
CA GLY A 1036 25.21 -13.72 32.67
C GLY A 1036 25.20 -14.78 31.56
N GLY A 1037 24.00 -15.15 31.07
CA GLY A 1037 23.85 -16.07 29.95
C GLY A 1037 24.36 -15.50 28.63
N ILE A 1038 24.18 -14.18 28.41
CA ILE A 1038 24.65 -13.47 27.21
C ILE A 1038 26.18 -13.48 27.13
N TYR A 1039 26.87 -13.12 28.21
CA TYR A 1039 28.32 -13.18 28.28
C TYR A 1039 28.87 -14.57 28.00
N GLY A 1040 28.23 -15.61 28.55
CA GLY A 1040 28.63 -16.99 28.32
C GLY A 1040 28.51 -17.42 26.85
N VAL A 1041 27.55 -16.89 26.10
CA VAL A 1041 27.39 -17.17 24.67
C VAL A 1041 28.37 -16.33 23.84
N LEU A 1042 28.48 -15.03 24.09
CA LEU A 1042 29.36 -14.13 23.34
C LEU A 1042 30.84 -14.53 23.49
N ASN A 1043 31.30 -14.81 24.71
CA ASN A 1043 32.70 -15.20 24.94
C ASN A 1043 33.08 -16.49 24.21
N ARG A 1044 32.15 -17.47 24.11
CA ARG A 1044 32.38 -18.71 23.35
C ARG A 1044 32.51 -18.47 21.84
N ARG A 1045 31.89 -17.40 21.33
CA ARG A 1045 31.81 -17.08 19.89
C ARG A 1045 32.70 -15.89 19.50
N ARG A 1046 33.74 -15.58 20.29
CA ARG A 1046 34.65 -14.44 20.09
C ARG A 1046 33.96 -13.07 20.05
N GLY A 1047 32.80 -12.96 20.69
CA GLY A 1047 32.07 -11.71 20.83
C GLY A 1047 32.72 -10.79 21.86
N HIS A 1048 32.76 -9.49 21.59
CA HIS A 1048 33.29 -8.47 22.50
C HIS A 1048 32.18 -7.49 22.90
N VAL A 1049 31.76 -7.53 24.17
CA VAL A 1049 30.81 -6.56 24.75
C VAL A 1049 31.56 -5.27 25.04
N PHE A 1050 31.03 -4.13 24.56
CA PHE A 1050 31.64 -2.82 24.76
C PHE A 1050 30.70 -1.80 25.41
N GLU A 1051 29.38 -2.05 25.41
CA GLU A 1051 28.40 -1.17 26.03
C GLU A 1051 27.30 -1.98 26.71
N GLU A 1052 26.98 -1.59 27.95
CA GLU A 1052 25.86 -2.10 28.72
C GLU A 1052 25.12 -0.92 29.32
N THR A 1053 23.85 -0.77 28.96
CA THR A 1053 23.04 0.34 29.44
C THR A 1053 21.68 -0.16 29.91
N GLN A 1054 21.27 0.27 31.10
CA GLN A 1054 19.93 0.02 31.61
C GLN A 1054 18.94 0.97 30.95
N VAL A 1055 17.83 0.44 30.47
CA VAL A 1055 16.73 1.24 29.90
C VAL A 1055 15.96 1.90 31.04
N ALA A 1056 16.11 3.22 31.17
CA ALA A 1056 15.52 3.99 32.26
C ALA A 1056 13.99 3.79 32.35
N GLY A 1057 13.48 3.54 33.56
CA GLY A 1057 12.06 3.27 33.81
C GLY A 1057 11.62 1.82 33.56
N THR A 1058 12.55 0.93 33.19
CA THR A 1058 12.28 -0.50 32.97
C THR A 1058 13.38 -1.39 33.58
N PRO A 1059 13.10 -2.67 33.88
CA PRO A 1059 14.12 -3.63 34.34
C PRO A 1059 14.97 -4.21 33.20
N MET A 1060 14.89 -3.66 31.99
CA MET A 1060 15.58 -4.16 30.79
C MET A 1060 16.95 -3.51 30.64
N PHE A 1061 17.89 -4.29 30.11
CA PHE A 1061 19.22 -3.88 29.72
C PHE A 1061 19.38 -4.04 28.20
N VAL A 1062 20.16 -3.14 27.63
CA VAL A 1062 20.66 -3.23 26.25
C VAL A 1062 22.15 -3.51 26.34
N VAL A 1063 22.57 -4.66 25.80
CA VAL A 1063 23.97 -5.07 25.70
C VAL A 1063 24.38 -4.96 24.24
N LYS A 1064 25.41 -4.17 23.93
CA LYS A 1064 25.98 -4.09 22.58
C LYS A 1064 27.34 -4.78 22.52
N ALA A 1065 27.52 -5.59 21.48
CA ALA A 1065 28.72 -6.37 21.28
C ALA A 1065 29.12 -6.46 19.80
N TYR A 1066 30.41 -6.62 19.54
CA TYR A 1066 30.92 -7.01 18.23
C TYR A 1066 30.99 -8.53 18.13
N LEU A 1067 30.44 -9.12 17.07
CA LEU A 1067 30.42 -10.56 16.83
C LEU A 1067 30.86 -10.87 15.39
N PRO A 1068 31.92 -11.68 15.17
CA PRO A 1068 32.29 -12.10 13.82
C PRO A 1068 31.15 -12.86 13.13
N VAL A 1069 30.84 -12.51 11.87
CA VAL A 1069 29.69 -13.11 11.15
C VAL A 1069 29.81 -14.63 11.05
N ASN A 1070 31.02 -15.17 10.88
CA ASN A 1070 31.22 -16.61 10.79
C ASN A 1070 30.88 -17.35 12.10
N GLU A 1071 31.02 -16.66 13.24
CA GLU A 1071 30.66 -17.17 14.56
C GLU A 1071 29.21 -16.84 14.93
N SER A 1072 28.44 -16.19 14.04
CA SER A 1072 27.04 -15.82 14.28
C SER A 1072 26.04 -16.90 13.89
N PHE A 1073 26.44 -17.91 13.13
CA PHE A 1073 25.53 -18.98 12.70
C PHE A 1073 25.00 -19.78 13.90
N GLY A 1074 23.67 -19.87 14.02
CA GLY A 1074 23.01 -20.48 15.17
C GLY A 1074 23.10 -19.67 16.47
N PHE A 1075 23.65 -18.45 16.46
CA PHE A 1075 23.80 -17.60 17.65
C PHE A 1075 22.47 -17.33 18.33
N THR A 1076 21.41 -17.02 17.58
CA THR A 1076 20.08 -16.73 18.15
C THR A 1076 19.48 -17.93 18.88
N ALA A 1077 19.67 -19.14 18.36
CA ALA A 1077 19.17 -20.36 18.99
C ALA A 1077 19.95 -20.66 20.29
N ASP A 1078 21.27 -20.55 20.24
CA ASP A 1078 22.14 -20.72 21.41
C ASP A 1078 21.83 -19.68 22.49
N LEU A 1079 21.67 -18.41 22.10
CA LEU A 1079 21.35 -17.33 23.03
C LEU A 1079 20.03 -17.60 23.73
N ARG A 1080 18.97 -17.91 22.97
CA ARG A 1080 17.66 -18.24 23.55
C ARG A 1080 17.73 -19.43 24.49
N SER A 1081 18.49 -20.47 24.16
CA SER A 1081 18.64 -21.63 25.04
C SER A 1081 19.35 -21.27 26.35
N ASN A 1082 20.37 -20.40 26.31
CA ASN A 1082 21.15 -20.01 27.50
C ASN A 1082 20.48 -18.91 28.33
N THR A 1083 19.52 -18.17 27.76
CA THR A 1083 18.77 -17.11 28.45
C THR A 1083 17.31 -17.49 28.70
N SER A 1084 16.93 -18.77 28.57
CA SER A 1084 15.55 -19.26 28.68
C SER A 1084 14.54 -18.48 27.82
N GLY A 1085 14.97 -18.01 26.65
CA GLY A 1085 14.17 -17.23 25.70
C GLY A 1085 13.95 -15.75 26.06
N GLN A 1086 14.57 -15.26 27.14
CA GLN A 1086 14.39 -13.89 27.62
C GLN A 1086 15.23 -12.83 26.88
N ALA A 1087 16.24 -13.24 26.10
CA ALA A 1087 17.10 -12.33 25.35
C ALA A 1087 16.79 -12.39 23.85
N PHE A 1088 16.74 -11.23 23.23
CA PHE A 1088 16.45 -11.07 21.81
C PHE A 1088 17.63 -10.37 21.15
N PRO A 1089 18.44 -11.07 20.33
CA PRO A 1089 19.55 -10.48 19.62
C PRO A 1089 19.10 -9.90 18.29
N GLN A 1090 19.73 -8.80 17.89
CA GLN A 1090 19.68 -8.28 16.54
C GLN A 1090 21.09 -8.02 16.05
N CYS A 1091 21.42 -8.55 14.87
CA CYS A 1091 22.73 -8.42 14.28
C CYS A 1091 22.66 -7.44 13.09
N PHE A 1092 23.58 -6.49 13.06
CA PHE A 1092 23.73 -5.50 12.00
C PHE A 1092 25.14 -5.61 11.45
N PHE A 1093 25.31 -5.62 10.13
CA PHE A 1093 26.65 -5.44 9.56
C PHE A 1093 27.19 -4.07 9.99
N ASP A 1094 28.36 -4.07 10.62
CA ASP A 1094 28.96 -2.86 11.17
C ASP A 1094 30.22 -2.49 10.37
N HIS A 1095 31.28 -3.29 10.49
CA HIS A 1095 32.55 -3.02 9.80
C HIS A 1095 33.30 -4.30 9.40
N TRP A 1096 34.42 -4.10 8.72
CA TRP A 1096 35.38 -5.15 8.37
C TRP A 1096 36.55 -5.10 9.33
N GLN A 1097 36.90 -6.24 9.95
CA GLN A 1097 38.01 -6.34 10.89
C GLN A 1097 39.07 -7.30 10.37
N ILE A 1098 40.35 -7.01 10.64
CA ILE A 1098 41.45 -7.92 10.31
C ILE A 1098 41.28 -9.21 11.11
N LEU A 1099 41.22 -10.34 10.40
CA LEU A 1099 41.23 -11.66 11.01
C LEU A 1099 42.62 -11.89 11.64
N PRO A 1100 42.72 -12.13 12.95
CA PRO A 1100 44.00 -12.26 13.62
C PRO A 1100 44.86 -13.41 13.06
N GLY A 1101 46.10 -13.09 12.66
CA GLY A 1101 47.09 -14.02 12.12
C GLY A 1101 47.56 -13.65 10.71
N ASP A 1102 48.62 -14.31 10.23
CA ASP A 1102 49.13 -14.11 8.88
C ASP A 1102 48.59 -15.20 7.92
N PRO A 1103 47.90 -14.85 6.83
CA PRO A 1103 47.42 -15.83 5.85
C PRO A 1103 48.54 -16.53 5.07
N MET A 1104 49.78 -16.04 5.12
CA MET A 1104 50.94 -16.66 4.46
C MET A 1104 51.63 -17.73 5.33
N GLU A 1105 51.33 -17.78 6.63
CA GLU A 1105 51.94 -18.72 7.58
C GLU A 1105 51.09 -19.99 7.75
N ASN A 1106 51.66 -21.15 7.45
CA ASN A 1106 50.99 -22.43 7.64
C ASN A 1106 50.60 -22.66 9.10
N GLY A 1107 49.33 -23.01 9.34
CA GLY A 1107 48.80 -23.35 10.67
C GLY A 1107 48.04 -22.20 11.37
N THR A 1108 48.05 -20.99 10.80
CA THR A 1108 47.20 -19.89 11.29
C THR A 1108 45.74 -20.08 10.83
N LYS A 1109 44.78 -19.51 11.57
CA LYS A 1109 43.35 -19.54 11.18
C LYS A 1109 43.12 -18.85 9.82
N PRO A 1110 43.72 -17.68 9.50
CA PRO A 1110 43.61 -17.08 8.16
C PRO A 1110 44.12 -17.99 7.03
N PHE A 1111 45.25 -18.69 7.24
CA PHE A 1111 45.77 -19.63 6.22
C PHE A 1111 44.79 -20.76 5.94
N GLN A 1112 44.20 -21.36 6.98
CA GLN A 1112 43.19 -22.41 6.85
C GLN A 1112 41.97 -21.91 6.05
N VAL A 1113 41.45 -20.74 6.41
CA VAL A 1113 40.31 -20.12 5.71
C VAL A 1113 40.64 -19.85 4.24
N VAL A 1114 41.82 -19.32 3.94
CA VAL A 1114 42.28 -19.08 2.56
C VAL A 1114 42.39 -20.40 1.78
N ALA A 1115 42.99 -21.44 2.37
CA ALA A 1115 43.11 -22.75 1.74
C ALA A 1115 41.74 -23.38 1.45
N ASP A 1116 40.80 -23.31 2.39
CA ASP A 1116 39.44 -23.83 2.25
C ASP A 1116 38.67 -23.09 1.13
N ILE A 1117 38.76 -21.75 1.07
CA ILE A 1117 38.13 -20.96 0.01
C ILE A 1117 38.74 -21.31 -1.36
N ARG A 1118 40.07 -21.42 -1.44
CA ARG A 1118 40.77 -21.79 -2.68
C ARG A 1118 40.34 -23.18 -3.15
N LYS A 1119 40.28 -24.14 -2.23
CA LYS A 1119 39.81 -25.51 -2.51
C LYS A 1119 38.38 -25.52 -3.04
N ARG A 1120 37.48 -24.76 -2.41
CA ARG A 1120 36.08 -24.62 -2.87
C ARG A 1120 35.99 -24.02 -4.27
N LYS A 1121 36.77 -22.97 -4.55
CA LYS A 1121 36.82 -22.33 -5.88
C LYS A 1121 37.54 -23.17 -6.95
N GLY A 1122 38.07 -24.35 -6.60
CA GLY A 1122 38.86 -25.18 -7.52
C GLY A 1122 40.23 -24.60 -7.86
N LEU A 1123 40.73 -23.65 -7.07
CA LEU A 1123 42.06 -23.07 -7.21
C LEU A 1123 43.12 -23.97 -6.57
N LYS A 1124 44.39 -23.81 -6.96
CA LYS A 1124 45.51 -24.49 -6.29
C LYS A 1124 45.52 -24.11 -4.80
N GLU A 1125 45.48 -25.08 -3.89
CA GLU A 1125 45.37 -24.82 -2.44
C GLU A 1125 46.48 -23.90 -1.90
N SER A 1126 47.69 -23.98 -2.45
CA SER A 1126 48.78 -23.06 -2.11
C SER A 1126 48.53 -21.64 -2.65
N ILE A 1127 48.81 -20.62 -1.83
CA ILE A 1127 48.83 -19.22 -2.26
C ILE A 1127 49.87 -19.04 -3.38
N PRO A 1128 49.58 -18.26 -4.43
CA PRO A 1128 50.55 -18.04 -5.51
C PRO A 1128 51.83 -17.37 -5.02
N ASP A 1129 52.98 -17.92 -5.41
CA ASP A 1129 54.28 -17.32 -5.12
C ASP A 1129 54.47 -15.97 -5.84
N LEU A 1130 55.20 -15.05 -5.20
CA LEU A 1130 55.56 -13.75 -5.77
C LEU A 1130 56.25 -13.86 -7.14
N GLN A 1131 57.01 -14.93 -7.37
CA GLN A 1131 57.73 -15.18 -8.63
C GLN A 1131 56.80 -15.37 -9.84
N ASN A 1132 55.53 -15.70 -9.62
CA ASN A 1132 54.54 -15.83 -10.70
C ASN A 1132 54.18 -14.45 -11.31
N TYR A 1133 54.31 -13.39 -10.52
CA TYR A 1133 53.85 -12.05 -10.89
C TYR A 1133 54.97 -11.03 -11.04
N LEU A 1134 56.04 -11.16 -10.26
CA LEU A 1134 57.17 -10.24 -10.26
C LEU A 1134 58.19 -10.61 -11.34
N ASP A 1135 58.37 -9.73 -12.32
CA ASP A 1135 59.40 -9.89 -13.36
C ASP A 1135 60.70 -9.19 -12.93
N LYS A 1136 61.84 -9.85 -13.16
CA LYS A 1136 63.18 -9.23 -12.97
C LYS A 1136 63.55 -8.39 -14.20
N LEU A 1137 64.32 -7.33 -13.99
CA LEU A 1137 64.75 -6.39 -15.03
C LEU A 1137 65.46 -7.06 -16.21
#